data_AF-A0A1R2C9Q5-F1
#
_entry.id   AF-A0A1R2C9Q5-F1
#
_cell.length_a   1.000
_cell.length_b   1.000
_cell.length_c   1.000
_cell.angle_alpha   90.00
_cell.angle_beta   90.00
_cell.angle_gamma   90.00
#
_symmetry.space_group_name_H-M   'P 1'
#
loop_
_entity.id
_entity.type
_entity.pdbx_description
1 polymer ?
#
loop_
_entity_poly.entity_id
_entity_poly.type
_entity_poly.pdbx_seq_one_letter_code
_entity_poly.pdbx_strand_id
1 'polypeptide(L)'
;MDISIERKAEDPRYKSPFCIVPTSPSAFYEVPNHFPTWSKGGLSQCLPRRFKQVIPKTFQVPNFCIGAFSSNVSANALESPCQKKASLPRNSVNSPSVGQTRTLPKEKDYTKTKSKMLSLCEELELSVRKIPSFQVKGVPTPTHTKYDIIKTINPLKILGNFPKKTHVRILTGEVRKPKKFQIDIPEIIEQDKRKNKMWIFMYFLDIIRASNGLSLQIEETRNYKFYVGPGNNSNLIVRLMRSSPGWSKTDSRKEANFVWTSLKHKKTLKKLTHGKNMILNKGINIKLPRNRIADAEKFGYQSLVNSKYYCKLETIPISSNSIKICNKLEKNQHICSKKLMFYNLRNFYTKKGKNIFDVVPVTFHVKSTGKDKNFLEFMEYYKEQEKKKMNNIWIIKPGENTNRVASSLEEIIELFQDKISIHTCIIQKYIERPLLVNKRKFDIRCFALMTSVNSNIQGYFYTEGYIRTSSKKFSTKHLENKYIHLTNDAVQKKSEDYGKYEAGNKISYNDLQNYKNTTYPKANINFENDIQKKIKNIVRQSFKAVYDKIDQYKRLHSFELFGYDFMIDEDFNVWLIEANTNPCLKTECAFLSRIIPAGLENTLCLFLDQLFPPPQESKKTMWWLEDINIENKFELVFNAIDSYKNFIG
;
A
#
# COMPACT_ATOMS: atom_id res chain seq x y z
N MET A 1 -12.39 -18.71 -69.47
CA MET A 1 -12.33 -20.11 -68.99
C MET A 1 -12.39 -20.04 -67.48
N ASP A 2 -13.50 -19.63 -66.88
CA ASP A 2 -14.76 -20.38 -66.76
C ASP A 2 -14.52 -21.83 -66.33
N ILE A 3 -14.94 -22.16 -65.10
CA ILE A 3 -16.13 -22.98 -64.82
C ILE A 3 -16.26 -23.15 -63.30
N SER A 4 -17.38 -22.67 -62.81
CA SER A 4 -18.04 -22.97 -61.54
C SER A 4 -18.60 -24.40 -61.52
N ILE A 5 -18.48 -25.14 -60.40
CA ILE A 5 -19.47 -26.17 -60.02
C ILE A 5 -19.66 -26.17 -58.49
N GLU A 6 -20.93 -26.08 -58.11
CA GLU A 6 -21.55 -26.17 -56.78
C GLU A 6 -21.41 -27.54 -56.11
N ARG A 7 -21.61 -27.59 -54.78
CA ARG A 7 -22.55 -28.55 -54.15
C ARG A 7 -22.93 -28.17 -52.70
N LYS A 8 -24.19 -27.76 -52.57
CA LYS A 8 -25.21 -27.92 -51.51
C LYS A 8 -24.84 -28.44 -50.11
N ALA A 9 -25.40 -27.78 -49.09
CA ALA A 9 -26.19 -28.41 -48.03
C ALA A 9 -27.10 -27.37 -47.31
N GLU A 10 -28.41 -27.63 -47.28
CA GLU A 10 -29.43 -26.98 -46.43
C GLU A 10 -29.65 -27.80 -45.15
N ASP A 11 -29.77 -27.14 -43.98
CA ASP A 11 -30.88 -27.31 -43.01
C ASP A 11 -30.80 -26.17 -41.96
N PRO A 12 -31.84 -25.32 -41.84
CA PRO A 12 -31.86 -24.16 -40.95
C PRO A 12 -32.66 -24.43 -39.66
N ARG A 13 -31.98 -24.75 -38.56
CA ARG A 13 -32.59 -24.76 -37.22
C ARG A 13 -31.62 -24.22 -36.18
N TYR A 14 -31.82 -22.97 -35.76
CA TYR A 14 -32.04 -22.57 -34.36
C TYR A 14 -32.21 -21.04 -34.30
N LYS A 15 -33.47 -20.63 -34.27
CA LYS A 15 -33.90 -19.26 -33.93
C LYS A 15 -33.62 -19.02 -32.44
N SER A 16 -33.12 -17.82 -32.13
CA SER A 16 -33.34 -17.16 -30.82
C SER A 16 -34.82 -17.25 -30.45
N PRO A 17 -35.18 -17.39 -29.16
CA PRO A 17 -35.84 -16.24 -28.56
C PRO A 17 -35.77 -16.08 -27.02
N PHE A 18 -36.18 -14.87 -26.62
CA PHE A 18 -36.81 -14.43 -25.36
C PHE A 18 -35.96 -14.10 -24.12
N CYS A 19 -35.92 -12.78 -23.88
CA CYS A 19 -36.02 -12.15 -22.57
C CYS A 19 -37.06 -12.82 -21.67
N ILE A 20 -36.65 -13.18 -20.46
CA ILE A 20 -37.57 -13.38 -19.32
C ILE A 20 -37.02 -12.57 -18.14
N VAL A 21 -37.84 -11.61 -17.71
CA VAL A 21 -37.74 -10.88 -16.45
C VAL A 21 -38.21 -11.81 -15.32
N PRO A 22 -37.55 -11.84 -14.15
CA PRO A 22 -38.21 -12.30 -12.93
C PRO A 22 -38.58 -11.10 -12.05
N THR A 23 -39.88 -10.86 -11.96
CA THR A 23 -40.55 -10.07 -10.93
C THR A 23 -40.75 -10.92 -9.66
N SER A 24 -40.03 -10.58 -8.57
CA SER A 24 -40.39 -10.54 -7.12
C SER A 24 -41.14 -11.70 -6.41
N PRO A 25 -41.18 -11.73 -5.05
CA PRO A 25 -40.20 -11.42 -4.01
C PRO A 25 -40.10 -12.56 -2.94
N SER A 26 -39.41 -12.31 -1.82
CA SER A 26 -39.17 -13.16 -0.61
C SER A 26 -37.90 -14.03 -0.67
N ALA A 27 -37.07 -14.15 0.37
CA ALA A 27 -37.28 -13.92 1.79
C ALA A 27 -36.14 -13.11 2.43
N PHE A 28 -36.52 -12.36 3.45
CA PHE A 28 -35.67 -11.63 4.38
C PHE A 28 -34.60 -12.54 5.01
N TYR A 29 -33.36 -12.07 5.02
CA TYR A 29 -32.42 -12.41 6.08
C TYR A 29 -31.89 -11.11 6.67
N GLU A 30 -32.48 -10.73 7.79
CA GLU A 30 -31.86 -9.87 8.77
C GLU A 30 -30.60 -10.58 9.28
N VAL A 31 -29.45 -9.92 9.15
CA VAL A 31 -28.23 -10.33 9.86
C VAL A 31 -28.19 -9.51 11.15
N PRO A 32 -28.01 -10.12 12.34
CA PRO A 32 -28.15 -9.43 13.61
C PRO A 32 -27.17 -8.27 13.76
N ASN A 33 -27.70 -7.06 13.91
CA ASN A 33 -26.98 -5.93 14.49
C ASN A 33 -26.80 -6.19 15.99
N HIS A 34 -25.77 -6.92 16.37
CA HIS A 34 -25.26 -6.91 17.75
C HIS A 34 -23.92 -6.18 17.79
N PHE A 35 -24.02 -4.85 17.87
CA PHE A 35 -23.00 -4.04 18.51
C PHE A 35 -23.15 -4.22 20.03
N PRO A 36 -22.09 -4.61 20.76
CA PRO A 36 -22.10 -4.42 22.20
C PRO A 36 -22.06 -2.91 22.47
N THR A 37 -23.10 -2.44 23.17
CA THR A 37 -23.18 -1.13 23.80
C THR A 37 -22.00 -0.96 24.76
N TRP A 38 -21.06 -0.08 24.40
CA TRP A 38 -20.08 0.41 25.37
C TRP A 38 -20.78 1.44 26.25
N SER A 39 -21.07 1.03 27.48
CA SER A 39 -21.47 1.93 28.55
C SER A 39 -20.34 2.91 28.88
N LYS A 40 -20.73 4.14 29.17
CA LYS A 40 -19.86 5.24 29.62
C LYS A 40 -19.16 4.87 30.93
N GLY A 41 -17.84 5.07 30.98
CA GLY A 41 -17.08 5.17 32.23
C GLY A 41 -15.63 4.69 32.10
N GLY A 42 -14.66 5.58 32.36
CA GLY A 42 -13.30 5.17 32.73
C GLY A 42 -12.18 5.49 31.74
N LEU A 43 -11.88 6.77 31.55
CA LEU A 43 -10.55 7.24 31.15
C LEU A 43 -9.60 7.02 32.34
N SER A 44 -8.91 5.88 32.42
CA SER A 44 -7.63 5.77 33.12
C SER A 44 -6.94 4.42 32.83
N GLN A 45 -5.60 4.46 32.80
CA GLN A 45 -4.65 3.34 32.78
C GLN A 45 -4.31 2.73 31.41
N CYS A 46 -3.28 3.32 30.77
CA CYS A 46 -2.15 2.59 30.15
C CYS A 46 -1.06 3.59 29.73
N LEU A 47 -0.29 4.10 30.70
CA LEU A 47 1.05 4.68 30.46
C LEU A 47 2.08 3.66 30.96
N PRO A 48 3.12 3.31 30.18
CA PRO A 48 4.14 2.36 30.61
C PRO A 48 4.93 2.85 31.82
N ARG A 49 5.04 1.99 32.85
CA ARG A 49 6.00 2.13 33.94
C ARG A 49 7.42 1.93 33.40
N ARG A 50 8.14 3.02 33.11
CA ARG A 50 9.62 3.07 33.10
C ARG A 50 10.09 4.53 33.05
N PHE A 51 10.10 5.18 34.20
CA PHE A 51 11.04 6.25 34.57
C PHE A 51 10.91 6.44 36.09
N LYS A 52 11.61 5.60 36.85
CA LYS A 52 11.99 5.87 38.24
C LYS A 52 13.51 5.92 38.26
N GLN A 53 14.05 6.92 38.97
CA GLN A 53 15.48 7.30 39.12
C GLN A 53 15.97 8.10 37.90
N VAL A 54 16.26 9.41 37.98
CA VAL A 54 17.07 10.16 38.96
C VAL A 54 16.53 11.60 39.06
N ILE A 55 16.31 12.12 40.28
CA ILE A 55 16.05 13.54 40.54
C ILE A 55 17.20 14.06 41.43
N PRO A 56 17.95 15.11 41.04
CA PRO A 56 18.77 15.85 41.98
C PRO A 56 17.90 16.71 42.90
N LYS A 57 18.20 16.68 44.20
CA LYS A 57 17.60 17.50 45.24
C LYS A 57 17.85 18.98 44.95
N THR A 58 16.85 19.71 44.46
CA THR A 58 16.53 21.13 44.77
C THR A 58 15.48 21.62 43.77
N PHE A 59 14.20 21.46 44.09
CA PHE A 59 13.16 22.36 43.60
C PHE A 59 11.91 22.18 44.48
N GLN A 60 11.65 23.17 45.34
CA GLN A 60 10.42 23.28 46.12
C GLN A 60 9.34 23.95 45.26
N VAL A 61 8.11 23.43 45.33
CA VAL A 61 6.91 24.15 44.88
C VAL A 61 5.85 24.05 45.99
N PRO A 62 5.08 25.11 46.29
CA PRO A 62 4.38 25.27 47.56
C PRO A 62 3.09 24.46 47.67
N ASN A 63 2.78 24.09 48.92
CA ASN A 63 1.53 23.46 49.35
C ASN A 63 0.31 24.33 49.09
N PHE A 64 -0.78 23.70 48.63
CA PHE A 64 -2.14 24.14 48.99
C PHE A 64 -3.00 22.95 49.38
N CYS A 65 -3.82 23.20 50.41
CA CYS A 65 -4.32 22.26 51.40
C CYS A 65 -5.38 21.26 50.91
N ILE A 66 -5.35 20.13 51.61
CA ILE A 66 -6.34 19.05 51.64
C ILE A 66 -7.53 19.48 52.49
N GLY A 67 -8.74 19.23 52.00
CA GLY A 67 -9.97 19.18 52.79
C GLY A 67 -10.64 17.82 52.61
N ALA A 68 -10.58 17.00 53.65
CA ALA A 68 -11.23 15.68 53.73
C ALA A 68 -12.75 15.82 53.87
N PHE A 69 -13.52 14.80 53.46
CA PHE A 69 -14.57 14.22 54.31
C PHE A 69 -14.94 12.80 53.84
N SER A 70 -14.97 11.91 54.83
CA SER A 70 -15.38 10.51 54.83
C SER A 70 -16.90 10.33 54.82
N SER A 71 -17.40 9.19 54.32
CA SER A 71 -18.01 8.11 55.14
C SER A 71 -18.83 7.12 54.31
N ASN A 72 -18.69 5.85 54.69
CA ASN A 72 -19.43 4.65 54.26
C ASN A 72 -20.96 4.78 54.40
N VAL A 73 -21.73 3.98 53.65
CA VAL A 73 -22.76 3.02 54.15
C VAL A 73 -23.25 2.10 52.99
N SER A 74 -23.59 0.89 53.39
CA SER A 74 -23.94 -0.35 52.70
C SER A 74 -25.38 -0.50 52.18
N ALA A 75 -25.52 -1.34 51.13
CA ALA A 75 -26.44 -2.47 50.91
C ALA A 75 -27.99 -2.33 50.86
N ASN A 76 -28.55 -3.10 49.89
CA ASN A 76 -29.90 -3.69 49.78
C ASN A 76 -31.08 -2.72 49.54
N ALA A 77 -32.18 -3.04 48.83
CA ALA A 77 -32.60 -4.12 47.95
C ALA A 77 -33.91 -3.67 47.26
N LEU A 78 -34.23 -4.31 46.13
CA LEU A 78 -35.55 -4.72 45.62
C LEU A 78 -36.73 -3.72 45.44
N GLU A 79 -37.49 -4.02 44.37
CA GLU A 79 -38.90 -3.70 44.09
C GLU A 79 -39.30 -2.43 43.31
N SER A 80 -39.64 -2.67 42.04
CA SER A 80 -40.68 -1.99 41.23
C SER A 80 -42.09 -2.50 41.64
N PRO A 81 -43.25 -2.06 41.07
CA PRO A 81 -43.50 -1.11 39.97
C PRO A 81 -44.74 -0.19 40.20
N CYS A 82 -45.18 0.47 39.10
CA CYS A 82 -46.54 0.91 38.78
C CYS A 82 -46.89 2.42 38.78
N GLN A 83 -46.94 2.92 37.54
CA GLN A 83 -48.13 3.43 36.84
C GLN A 83 -48.72 4.82 37.17
N LYS A 84 -48.92 5.54 36.04
CA LYS A 84 -50.09 6.33 35.59
C LYS A 84 -50.04 7.87 35.71
N LYS A 85 -49.89 8.44 34.49
CA LYS A 85 -50.82 9.34 33.77
C LYS A 85 -50.95 10.82 34.15
N ALA A 86 -50.87 11.61 33.07
CA ALA A 86 -51.62 12.85 32.76
C ALA A 86 -51.22 14.09 33.57
N SER A 87 -51.24 15.34 33.10
CA SER A 87 -51.68 15.97 31.84
C SER A 87 -51.20 17.44 31.89
N LEU A 88 -50.91 18.01 30.71
CA LEU A 88 -50.83 19.46 30.43
C LEU A 88 -52.19 20.16 30.71
N PRO A 89 -52.32 21.51 30.89
CA PRO A 89 -51.82 22.51 29.92
C PRO A 89 -51.44 23.92 30.45
N ARG A 90 -51.11 24.77 29.45
CA ARG A 90 -50.58 26.14 29.37
C ARG A 90 -51.36 27.24 30.15
N ASN A 91 -50.67 28.31 30.57
CA ASN A 91 -50.81 29.66 29.99
C ASN A 91 -49.89 30.74 30.63
N SER A 92 -49.04 31.30 29.77
CA SER A 92 -48.67 32.71 29.52
C SER A 92 -48.99 33.88 30.49
N VAL A 93 -47.95 34.72 30.70
CA VAL A 93 -47.89 36.22 30.64
C VAL A 93 -48.16 37.02 31.94
N ASN A 94 -47.11 37.62 32.54
CA ASN A 94 -46.78 39.06 32.50
C ASN A 94 -45.65 39.46 33.50
N SER A 95 -44.78 40.35 33.04
CA SER A 95 -43.70 41.07 33.75
C SER A 95 -44.25 42.31 34.53
N PRO A 96 -43.50 42.98 35.45
CA PRO A 96 -42.44 43.93 35.05
C PRO A 96 -41.19 44.06 35.98
N SER A 97 -40.19 44.71 35.39
CA SER A 97 -38.89 45.27 35.82
C SER A 97 -38.64 45.66 37.29
N VAL A 98 -37.37 45.48 37.75
CA VAL A 98 -36.33 46.53 37.99
C VAL A 98 -35.08 45.88 38.64
N GLY A 99 -33.87 46.27 38.23
CA GLY A 99 -32.64 46.05 39.02
C GLY A 99 -31.38 45.71 38.22
N GLN A 100 -30.48 46.67 38.08
CA GLN A 100 -29.23 46.63 37.32
C GLN A 100 -28.08 45.84 37.98
N THR A 101 -27.11 45.45 37.12
CA THR A 101 -25.65 45.23 37.33
C THR A 101 -25.14 43.96 38.04
N ARG A 102 -24.60 43.02 37.26
CA ARG A 102 -23.14 42.84 37.03
C ARG A 102 -22.89 41.65 36.09
N THR A 103 -22.08 41.91 35.06
CA THR A 103 -21.69 41.01 33.98
C THR A 103 -20.67 39.96 34.43
N LEU A 104 -20.94 38.71 34.06
CA LEU A 104 -20.08 37.52 34.25
C LEU A 104 -18.86 37.55 33.30
N PRO A 105 -17.64 37.18 33.75
CA PRO A 105 -16.49 37.05 32.86
C PRO A 105 -16.62 35.83 31.95
N LYS A 106 -16.35 36.05 30.66
CA LYS A 106 -16.32 35.04 29.58
C LYS A 106 -15.12 34.11 29.72
N GLU A 107 -15.34 32.82 29.43
CA GLU A 107 -14.34 31.79 29.18
C GLU A 107 -13.32 32.24 28.11
N LYS A 108 -12.16 32.73 28.56
CA LYS A 108 -10.97 32.96 27.75
C LYS A 108 -9.73 32.71 28.61
N ASP A 109 -9.51 31.47 29.04
CA ASP A 109 -8.19 31.10 29.59
C ASP A 109 -7.78 29.61 29.44
N TYR A 110 -8.56 28.78 28.73
CA TYR A 110 -8.20 27.38 28.52
C TYR A 110 -7.44 27.07 27.20
N THR A 111 -7.16 28.08 26.37
CA THR A 111 -6.51 27.91 25.06
C THR A 111 -5.02 28.29 25.05
N LYS A 112 -4.52 28.98 26.08
CA LYS A 112 -3.13 29.47 26.13
C LYS A 112 -2.14 28.44 26.68
N THR A 113 -2.60 27.48 27.49
CA THR A 113 -1.76 26.43 28.09
C THR A 113 -1.57 25.22 27.17
N LYS A 114 -2.51 24.96 26.25
CA LYS A 114 -2.41 23.87 25.26
C LYS A 114 -1.45 24.20 24.11
N SER A 115 -1.39 25.46 23.68
CA SER A 115 -0.47 25.92 22.63
C SER A 115 1.00 25.92 23.10
N LYS A 116 1.25 26.14 24.40
CA LYS A 116 2.60 26.12 24.98
C LYS A 116 3.16 24.72 25.21
N MET A 117 2.31 23.72 25.42
CA MET A 117 2.73 22.32 25.49
C MET A 117 2.98 21.69 24.10
N LEU A 118 2.22 22.10 23.08
CA LEU A 118 2.45 21.64 21.70
C LEU A 118 3.74 22.21 21.10
N SER A 119 4.08 23.48 21.39
CA SER A 119 5.37 24.03 20.93
C SER A 119 6.57 23.41 21.64
N LEU A 120 6.42 23.00 22.91
CA LEU A 120 7.48 22.30 23.65
C LEU A 120 7.72 20.87 23.12
N CYS A 121 6.69 20.21 22.60
CA CYS A 121 6.83 18.92 21.93
C CYS A 121 7.46 19.04 20.52
N GLU A 122 7.17 20.11 19.78
CA GLU A 122 7.80 20.38 18.48
C GLU A 122 9.29 20.79 18.61
N GLU A 123 9.67 21.52 19.67
CA GLU A 123 11.08 21.80 19.97
C GLU A 123 11.87 20.55 20.42
N LEU A 124 11.20 19.57 21.06
CA LEU A 124 11.84 18.32 21.46
C LEU A 124 12.01 17.32 20.29
N GLU A 125 11.17 17.37 19.25
CA GLU A 125 11.34 16.54 18.04
C GLU A 125 12.42 17.07 17.08
N LEU A 126 12.82 18.34 17.19
CA LEU A 126 13.89 18.94 16.38
C LEU A 126 15.30 18.86 16.99
N SER A 127 15.46 18.24 18.17
CA SER A 127 16.76 18.11 18.85
C SER A 127 17.41 16.72 18.79
N VAL A 128 17.00 15.84 17.85
CA VAL A 128 17.77 14.62 17.53
C VAL A 128 18.92 14.95 16.57
N ARG A 129 19.96 15.62 17.08
CA ARG A 129 21.32 15.54 16.50
C ARG A 129 22.38 15.51 17.61
N LYS A 130 23.26 14.51 17.48
CA LYS A 130 24.44 14.14 18.30
C LYS A 130 24.15 13.29 19.54
N ILE A 131 23.99 12.00 19.32
CA ILE A 131 24.39 10.97 20.30
C ILE A 131 25.93 11.00 20.37
N PRO A 132 26.57 11.09 21.54
CA PRO A 132 28.01 10.88 21.65
C PRO A 132 28.33 9.43 21.29
N SER A 133 29.30 9.24 20.40
CA SER A 133 29.82 7.93 20.05
C SER A 133 30.23 7.15 21.29
N PHE A 134 29.60 6.01 21.55
CA PHE A 134 30.09 5.03 22.51
C PHE A 134 31.27 4.30 21.85
N GLN A 135 32.50 4.66 22.21
CA GLN A 135 33.70 3.90 21.87
C GLN A 135 33.77 2.68 22.78
N VAL A 136 33.71 1.48 22.19
CA VAL A 136 34.29 0.28 22.82
C VAL A 136 35.72 0.18 22.30
N LYS A 137 36.72 0.28 23.19
CA LYS A 137 38.13 0.04 22.84
C LYS A 137 38.28 -1.40 22.35
N GLY A 138 38.79 -1.60 21.12
CA GLY A 138 39.40 -2.87 20.71
C GLY A 138 38.87 -3.60 19.48
N VAL A 139 37.99 -3.03 18.64
CA VAL A 139 37.56 -3.71 17.40
C VAL A 139 37.65 -2.75 16.20
N PRO A 140 38.45 -3.05 15.16
CA PRO A 140 38.53 -2.23 13.96
C PRO A 140 37.40 -2.56 12.98
N THR A 141 36.70 -1.55 12.48
CA THR A 141 35.82 -1.67 11.29
C THR A 141 36.17 -0.59 10.25
N PRO A 142 36.29 -0.95 8.96
CA PRO A 142 36.72 -0.05 7.92
C PRO A 142 35.52 0.62 7.23
N THR A 143 35.39 1.94 7.37
CA THR A 143 34.67 2.78 6.40
C THR A 143 34.97 4.26 6.63
N HIS A 144 35.69 4.88 5.69
CA HIS A 144 35.34 6.14 5.00
C HIS A 144 36.57 6.68 4.27
N THR A 145 36.70 6.33 2.99
CA THR A 145 37.46 7.13 2.02
C THR A 145 36.73 8.46 1.86
N LYS A 146 37.32 9.53 2.39
CA LYS A 146 36.91 10.90 2.12
C LYS A 146 37.12 11.18 0.63
N TYR A 147 36.06 11.61 -0.05
CA TYR A 147 36.20 12.37 -1.29
C TYR A 147 36.56 13.81 -0.91
N ASP A 148 37.82 14.19 -1.07
CA ASP A 148 38.21 15.59 -1.13
C ASP A 148 37.81 16.16 -2.49
N ILE A 149 36.67 16.83 -2.55
CA ILE A 149 36.32 17.67 -3.71
C ILE A 149 37.08 18.98 -3.56
N ILE A 150 38.13 19.10 -4.38
CA ILE A 150 38.94 20.29 -4.60
C ILE A 150 38.05 21.49 -4.94
N LYS A 151 38.21 22.56 -4.16
CA LYS A 151 37.79 23.92 -4.50
C LYS A 151 38.54 24.39 -5.74
N THR A 152 37.86 24.46 -6.89
CA THR A 152 38.18 25.43 -7.95
C THR A 152 36.97 25.60 -8.86
N ILE A 153 36.07 26.52 -8.49
CA ILE A 153 35.21 27.18 -9.48
C ILE A 153 35.94 28.46 -9.84
N ASN A 154 36.59 28.46 -11.01
CA ASN A 154 37.01 29.69 -11.66
C ASN A 154 35.76 30.54 -11.95
N PRO A 155 35.69 31.82 -11.57
CA PRO A 155 34.60 32.67 -12.00
C PRO A 155 34.75 32.91 -13.51
N LEU A 156 33.83 32.33 -14.29
CA LEU A 156 33.63 32.70 -15.70
C LEU A 156 33.32 34.20 -15.76
N LYS A 157 34.31 34.99 -16.19
CA LYS A 157 34.09 36.38 -16.66
C LYS A 157 33.22 36.30 -17.91
N ILE A 158 31.94 36.63 -17.79
CA ILE A 158 31.08 36.92 -18.94
C ILE A 158 31.49 38.31 -19.45
N LEU A 159 32.35 38.34 -20.48
CA LEU A 159 32.59 39.53 -21.30
C LEU A 159 31.47 39.63 -22.34
N GLY A 160 30.38 40.31 -21.99
CA GLY A 160 29.34 40.71 -22.93
C GLY A 160 29.51 42.18 -23.32
N ASN A 161 29.72 42.44 -24.61
CA ASN A 161 29.78 43.80 -25.18
C ASN A 161 28.42 44.49 -25.04
N PHE A 162 28.35 45.56 -24.24
CA PHE A 162 27.19 46.44 -24.20
C PHE A 162 27.21 47.42 -25.39
N PRO A 163 26.07 47.67 -26.07
CA PRO A 163 26.00 48.67 -27.13
C PRO A 163 26.18 50.09 -26.54
N LYS A 164 27.16 50.82 -27.06
CA LYS A 164 27.37 52.25 -26.78
C LYS A 164 26.26 53.06 -27.45
N LYS A 165 25.34 53.61 -26.65
CA LYS A 165 24.81 55.00 -26.71
C LYS A 165 23.48 55.06 -25.96
N THR A 166 23.48 55.70 -24.80
CA THR A 166 22.25 56.22 -24.19
C THR A 166 22.51 57.67 -23.83
N HIS A 167 21.72 58.56 -24.44
CA HIS A 167 21.78 60.00 -24.21
C HIS A 167 21.52 60.34 -22.74
N VAL A 168 22.43 61.10 -22.12
CA VAL A 168 22.22 61.66 -20.80
C VAL A 168 21.35 62.91 -20.96
N ARG A 169 20.05 62.80 -20.64
CA ARG A 169 19.23 63.95 -20.26
C ARG A 169 19.39 64.13 -18.76
N ILE A 170 20.10 65.18 -18.36
CA ILE A 170 20.12 65.64 -16.98
C ILE A 170 18.73 66.21 -16.68
N LEU A 171 17.96 65.52 -15.85
CA LEU A 171 16.79 66.09 -15.19
C LEU A 171 17.01 65.94 -13.68
N THR A 172 17.16 67.10 -13.06
CA THR A 172 17.16 67.38 -11.63
C THR A 172 15.91 66.81 -10.96
N GLY A 173 16.06 66.08 -9.86
CA GLY A 173 14.96 65.74 -8.96
C GLY A 173 15.08 64.35 -8.32
N GLU A 174 15.49 64.35 -7.04
CA GLU A 174 15.40 63.24 -6.08
C GLU A 174 15.97 61.86 -6.47
N VAL A 175 17.18 61.58 -5.98
CA VAL A 175 17.77 60.23 -5.99
C VAL A 175 16.97 59.33 -5.03
N ARG A 176 15.96 58.61 -5.53
CA ARG A 176 15.47 57.41 -4.83
C ARG A 176 16.64 56.44 -4.75
N LYS A 177 17.07 56.10 -3.53
CA LYS A 177 18.11 55.08 -3.28
C LYS A 177 17.83 53.87 -4.18
N PRO A 178 18.82 53.39 -4.97
CA PRO A 178 18.61 52.20 -5.78
C PRO A 178 18.25 51.07 -4.82
N LYS A 179 17.06 50.48 -4.98
CA LYS A 179 16.73 49.21 -4.32
C LYS A 179 17.85 48.24 -4.73
N LYS A 180 18.75 47.92 -3.82
CA LYS A 180 19.69 46.81 -4.01
C LYS A 180 18.82 45.57 -4.17
N PHE A 181 18.62 45.13 -5.40
CA PHE A 181 18.16 43.78 -5.68
C PHE A 181 19.35 42.88 -5.34
N GLN A 182 19.41 42.47 -4.08
CA GLN A 182 20.33 41.45 -3.63
C GLN A 182 19.71 40.12 -4.07
N ILE A 183 20.09 39.65 -5.26
CA ILE A 183 19.70 38.32 -5.71
C ILE A 183 20.60 37.34 -4.97
N ASP A 184 20.02 36.58 -4.05
CA ASP A 184 20.78 35.62 -3.25
C ASP A 184 21.11 34.41 -4.15
N ILE A 185 22.38 34.24 -4.51
CA ILE A 185 22.84 33.14 -5.39
C ILE A 185 22.38 31.76 -4.87
N PRO A 186 22.38 31.47 -3.55
CA PRO A 186 21.78 30.27 -2.99
C PRO A 186 20.29 30.10 -3.32
N GLU A 187 19.51 31.18 -3.30
CA GLU A 187 18.08 31.18 -3.63
C GLU A 187 17.87 30.88 -5.12
N ILE A 188 18.68 31.44 -6.02
CA ILE A 188 18.65 31.09 -7.46
C ILE A 188 18.95 29.60 -7.66
N ILE A 189 20.01 29.09 -7.02
CA ILE A 189 20.40 27.68 -7.12
C ILE A 189 19.28 26.77 -6.60
N GLU A 190 18.62 27.15 -5.51
CA GLU A 190 17.51 26.40 -4.94
C GLU A 190 16.26 26.45 -5.82
N GLN A 191 15.92 27.61 -6.38
CA GLN A 191 14.85 27.76 -7.35
C GLN A 191 15.12 26.92 -8.62
N ASP A 192 16.35 26.90 -9.12
CA ASP A 192 16.74 26.07 -10.27
C ASP A 192 16.68 24.58 -9.94
N LYS A 193 17.09 24.16 -8.73
CA LYS A 193 16.91 22.78 -8.27
C LYS A 193 15.43 22.38 -8.21
N ARG A 194 14.55 23.25 -7.69
CA ARG A 194 13.11 22.99 -7.62
C ARG A 194 12.48 22.91 -9.01
N LYS A 195 12.83 23.83 -9.91
CA LYS A 195 12.41 23.79 -11.33
C LYS A 195 12.87 22.51 -12.02
N ASN A 196 14.11 22.08 -11.75
CA ASN A 196 14.63 20.81 -12.27
C ASN A 196 13.85 19.60 -11.72
N LYS A 197 13.58 19.55 -10.41
CA LYS A 197 12.77 18.49 -9.79
C LYS A 197 11.36 18.45 -10.40
N MET A 198 10.75 19.61 -10.66
CA MET A 198 9.41 19.71 -11.24
C MET A 198 9.39 19.18 -12.66
N TRP A 199 10.35 19.63 -13.47
CA TRP A 199 10.49 19.16 -14.85
C TRP A 199 10.69 17.65 -14.90
N ILE A 200 11.57 17.10 -14.05
CA ILE A 200 11.85 15.67 -13.94
C ILE A 200 10.57 14.90 -13.57
N PHE A 201 9.80 15.40 -12.60
CA PHE A 201 8.55 14.79 -12.19
C PHE A 201 7.50 14.84 -13.30
N MET A 202 7.30 15.98 -13.97
CA MET A 202 6.39 16.08 -15.12
C MET A 202 6.80 15.15 -16.26
N TYR A 203 8.09 15.08 -16.56
CA TYR A 203 8.64 14.18 -17.58
C TYR A 203 8.34 12.70 -17.27
N PHE A 204 8.44 12.31 -16.00
CA PHE A 204 8.04 10.98 -15.56
C PHE A 204 6.55 10.71 -15.80
N LEU A 205 5.68 11.66 -15.47
CA LEU A 205 4.24 11.52 -15.74
C LEU A 205 3.97 11.36 -17.24
N ASP A 206 4.67 12.11 -18.10
CA ASP A 206 4.55 12.03 -19.56
C ASP A 206 4.93 10.66 -20.10
N ILE A 207 6.02 10.07 -19.59
CA ILE A 207 6.45 8.71 -19.93
C ILE A 207 5.36 7.68 -19.61
N ILE A 208 4.75 7.79 -18.43
CA ILE A 208 3.71 6.85 -17.98
C ILE A 208 2.44 7.03 -18.80
N ARG A 209 2.00 8.28 -19.01
CA ARG A 209 0.82 8.60 -19.84
C ARG A 209 0.99 8.06 -21.26
N ALA A 210 2.15 8.29 -21.87
CA ALA A 210 2.45 7.79 -23.21
C ALA A 210 2.45 6.25 -23.27
N SER A 211 2.87 5.58 -22.20
CA SER A 211 2.80 4.11 -22.11
C SER A 211 1.37 3.55 -21.99
N ASN A 212 0.43 4.42 -21.63
CA ASN A 212 -1.00 4.14 -21.59
C ASN A 212 -1.75 4.77 -22.78
N GLY A 213 -1.05 5.35 -23.76
CA GLY A 213 -1.69 5.95 -24.93
C GLY A 213 -2.53 7.18 -24.59
N LEU A 214 -2.10 7.94 -23.58
CA LEU A 214 -2.76 9.16 -23.14
C LEU A 214 -1.88 10.38 -23.37
N SER A 215 -2.51 11.47 -23.81
CA SER A 215 -1.98 12.82 -23.68
C SER A 215 -2.95 13.63 -22.82
N LEU A 216 -2.44 14.50 -21.96
CA LEU A 216 -3.29 15.26 -21.06
C LEU A 216 -3.55 16.65 -21.63
N GLN A 217 -4.83 17.04 -21.71
CA GLN A 217 -5.22 18.43 -21.88
C GLN A 217 -5.29 19.08 -20.51
N ILE A 218 -4.40 20.03 -20.26
CA ILE A 218 -4.32 20.75 -18.99
C ILE A 218 -5.40 21.84 -18.99
N GLU A 219 -6.37 21.72 -18.10
CA GLU A 219 -7.38 22.76 -17.86
C GLU A 219 -6.96 23.70 -16.71
N GLU A 220 -7.46 24.94 -16.75
CA GLU A 220 -7.15 25.98 -15.76
C GLU A 220 -7.72 25.68 -14.37
N THR A 221 -8.84 24.96 -14.28
CA THR A 221 -9.48 24.61 -13.01
C THR A 221 -9.05 23.22 -12.54
N ARG A 222 -8.36 23.16 -11.39
CA ARG A 222 -7.83 21.91 -10.79
C ARG A 222 -8.34 21.71 -9.37
N ASN A 223 -9.67 21.67 -9.21
CA ASN A 223 -10.34 21.44 -7.94
C ASN A 223 -10.87 19.99 -7.87
N TYR A 224 -9.97 19.03 -7.76
CA TYR A 224 -10.34 17.63 -7.69
C TYR A 224 -10.81 17.25 -6.29
N LYS A 225 -11.76 16.31 -6.22
CA LYS A 225 -12.31 15.80 -4.97
C LYS A 225 -11.87 14.36 -4.72
N PHE A 226 -11.44 14.04 -3.51
CA PHE A 226 -11.14 12.66 -3.10
C PHE A 226 -12.00 12.20 -1.93
N TYR A 227 -12.36 10.93 -1.94
CA TYR A 227 -13.04 10.23 -0.87
C TYR A 227 -12.19 9.06 -0.38
N VAL A 228 -12.09 8.91 0.95
CA VAL A 228 -11.43 7.77 1.59
C VAL A 228 -12.43 7.08 2.51
N GLY A 229 -12.76 5.83 2.19
CA GLY A 229 -13.60 4.98 3.02
C GLY A 229 -12.87 4.46 4.26
N PRO A 230 -13.60 3.83 5.20
CA PRO A 230 -13.01 3.24 6.39
C PRO A 230 -12.03 2.12 6.01
N GLY A 231 -10.89 2.07 6.69
CA GLY A 231 -9.84 1.08 6.44
C GLY A 231 -8.68 1.22 7.41
N ASN A 232 -7.81 0.21 7.44
CA ASN A 232 -6.60 0.18 8.28
C ASN A 232 -5.53 1.22 7.91
N ASN A 233 -5.71 1.91 6.78
CA ASN A 233 -4.78 2.88 6.18
C ASN A 233 -5.46 4.21 5.81
N SER A 234 -6.73 4.41 6.18
CA SER A 234 -7.50 5.59 5.76
C SER A 234 -6.83 6.90 6.19
N ASN A 235 -6.32 6.95 7.42
CA ASN A 235 -5.64 8.14 7.95
C ASN A 235 -4.37 8.49 7.16
N LEU A 236 -3.59 7.48 6.79
CA LEU A 236 -2.37 7.69 6.00
C LEU A 236 -2.72 8.22 4.61
N ILE A 237 -3.69 7.61 3.92
CA ILE A 237 -4.15 8.08 2.60
C ILE A 237 -4.72 9.50 2.68
N VAL A 238 -5.52 9.81 3.72
CA VAL A 238 -6.04 11.17 3.92
C VAL A 238 -4.90 12.17 4.12
N ARG A 239 -3.86 11.82 4.89
CA ARG A 239 -2.68 12.68 5.09
C ARG A 239 -1.95 12.94 3.77
N LEU A 240 -1.65 11.89 3.00
CA LEU A 240 -0.99 12.00 1.70
C LEU A 240 -1.81 12.85 0.73
N MET A 241 -3.11 12.58 0.60
CA MET A 241 -3.99 13.33 -0.31
C MET A 241 -4.19 14.79 0.10
N ARG A 242 -4.21 15.12 1.40
CA ARG A 242 -4.29 16.52 1.87
C ARG A 242 -3.04 17.33 1.54
N SER A 243 -1.89 16.66 1.55
CA SER A 243 -0.62 17.30 1.14
C SER A 243 -0.58 17.56 -0.37
N SER A 244 -1.24 16.71 -1.18
CA SER A 244 -1.26 16.83 -2.64
C SER A 244 -1.97 18.11 -3.12
N PRO A 245 -1.32 18.96 -3.94
CA PRO A 245 -1.91 20.13 -4.55
C PRO A 245 -3.10 19.81 -5.48
N GLY A 246 -4.13 20.66 -5.51
CA GLY A 246 -5.30 20.48 -6.39
C GLY A 246 -6.36 19.50 -5.85
N TRP A 247 -6.16 18.93 -4.66
CA TRP A 247 -7.09 17.97 -4.05
C TRP A 247 -7.82 18.53 -2.83
N SER A 248 -9.11 18.23 -2.74
CA SER A 248 -9.97 18.52 -1.59
C SER A 248 -10.72 17.27 -1.15
N LYS A 249 -10.89 17.08 0.17
CA LYS A 249 -11.61 15.92 0.69
C LYS A 249 -13.12 16.15 0.53
N THR A 250 -13.86 15.12 0.15
CA THR A 250 -15.32 15.07 0.20
C THR A 250 -15.80 13.83 0.97
N ASP A 251 -16.95 13.95 1.62
CA ASP A 251 -17.64 12.81 2.24
C ASP A 251 -18.57 12.08 1.25
N SER A 252 -18.76 12.65 0.06
CA SER A 252 -19.59 12.11 -1.00
C SER A 252 -18.75 11.33 -2.03
N ARG A 253 -18.89 10.00 -2.02
CA ARG A 253 -18.32 9.11 -3.06
C ARG A 253 -18.77 9.46 -4.48
N LYS A 254 -19.93 10.12 -4.64
CA LYS A 254 -20.48 10.44 -5.96
C LYS A 254 -19.75 11.62 -6.60
N GLU A 255 -19.35 12.58 -5.78
CA GLU A 255 -18.65 13.81 -6.19
C GLU A 255 -17.15 13.62 -6.35
N ALA A 256 -16.58 12.59 -5.73
CA ALA A 256 -15.14 12.34 -5.79
C ALA A 256 -14.68 11.94 -7.20
N ASN A 257 -13.59 12.56 -7.65
CA ASN A 257 -12.76 12.09 -8.76
C ASN A 257 -11.98 10.85 -8.33
N PHE A 258 -11.46 10.82 -7.09
CA PHE A 258 -10.73 9.67 -6.57
C PHE A 258 -11.44 9.01 -5.39
N VAL A 259 -11.71 7.72 -5.51
CA VAL A 259 -12.30 6.91 -4.44
C VAL A 259 -11.29 5.85 -3.95
N TRP A 260 -10.85 6.00 -2.70
CA TRP A 260 -10.07 4.98 -1.99
C TRP A 260 -10.96 4.19 -1.03
N THR A 261 -11.00 2.87 -1.16
CA THR A 261 -11.69 1.98 -0.21
C THR A 261 -10.85 0.76 0.13
N SER A 262 -11.04 0.21 1.34
CA SER A 262 -10.42 -1.04 1.78
C SER A 262 -11.01 -2.25 1.05
N LEU A 263 -12.34 -2.28 0.96
CA LEU A 263 -13.12 -3.31 0.27
C LEU A 263 -13.64 -2.82 -1.08
N LYS A 264 -13.91 -3.77 -1.99
CA LYS A 264 -14.48 -3.48 -3.31
C LYS A 264 -15.91 -2.94 -3.17
N HIS A 265 -16.19 -1.82 -3.82
CA HIS A 265 -17.54 -1.27 -3.90
C HIS A 265 -18.11 -1.34 -5.33
N LYS A 266 -18.95 -2.35 -5.60
CA LYS A 266 -19.48 -2.65 -6.95
C LYS A 266 -20.14 -1.43 -7.63
N LYS A 267 -20.93 -0.63 -6.90
CA LYS A 267 -21.59 0.56 -7.47
C LYS A 267 -20.61 1.66 -7.89
N THR A 268 -19.44 1.76 -7.25
CA THR A 268 -18.40 2.71 -7.65
C THR A 268 -17.72 2.23 -8.93
N LEU A 269 -17.31 0.96 -8.97
CA LEU A 269 -16.65 0.39 -10.15
C LEU A 269 -17.54 0.44 -11.40
N LYS A 270 -18.84 0.15 -11.27
CA LYS A 270 -19.79 0.23 -12.39
C LYS A 270 -19.93 1.62 -13.00
N LYS A 271 -19.55 2.69 -12.28
CA LYS A 271 -19.58 4.07 -12.77
C LYS A 271 -18.30 4.49 -13.49
N LEU A 272 -17.24 3.69 -13.42
CA LEU A 272 -16.04 3.94 -14.20
C LEU A 272 -16.37 3.76 -15.68
N THR A 273 -15.78 4.63 -16.50
CA THR A 273 -15.90 4.56 -17.96
C THR A 273 -15.30 3.25 -18.46
N HIS A 274 -15.77 2.78 -19.60
CA HIS A 274 -15.23 1.59 -20.27
C HIS A 274 -14.45 2.09 -21.48
N GLY A 275 -13.26 1.54 -21.71
CA GLY A 275 -12.52 1.95 -22.89
C GLY A 275 -13.11 1.33 -24.14
N LYS A 276 -13.24 2.13 -25.19
CA LYS A 276 -13.48 1.62 -26.55
C LYS A 276 -12.24 0.83 -27.00
N ASN A 277 -12.41 -0.17 -27.87
CA ASN A 277 -11.31 -0.98 -28.40
C ASN A 277 -10.18 -0.07 -28.90
N MET A 278 -9.02 -0.12 -28.24
CA MET A 278 -7.85 0.65 -28.68
C MET A 278 -7.33 0.11 -30.01
N ILE A 279 -7.05 1.03 -30.92
CA ILE A 279 -6.25 0.81 -32.12
C ILE A 279 -4.79 0.70 -31.64
N LEU A 280 -4.25 -0.52 -31.66
CA LEU A 280 -2.87 -0.81 -31.30
C LEU A 280 -1.94 -0.49 -32.48
N ASN A 281 -1.49 0.76 -32.60
CA ASN A 281 -0.42 1.11 -33.55
C ASN A 281 0.97 1.11 -32.90
N LYS A 282 1.95 0.74 -33.74
CA LYS A 282 3.32 0.31 -33.39
C LYS A 282 4.02 1.25 -32.40
N GLY A 283 4.61 0.65 -31.37
CA GLY A 283 5.37 1.39 -30.37
C GLY A 283 6.66 1.98 -30.94
N ILE A 284 6.88 3.27 -30.66
CA ILE A 284 8.11 3.99 -31.03
C ILE A 284 9.10 3.87 -29.88
N ASN A 285 10.33 3.48 -30.20
CA ASN A 285 11.45 3.42 -29.24
C ASN A 285 11.93 4.86 -28.96
N ILE A 286 11.89 5.31 -27.71
CA ILE A 286 12.28 6.70 -27.36
C ILE A 286 13.77 6.73 -27.01
N LYS A 287 14.53 7.63 -27.64
CA LYS A 287 15.83 8.09 -27.13
C LYS A 287 15.60 9.28 -26.18
N LEU A 288 16.11 9.15 -24.95
CA LEU A 288 16.05 10.19 -23.92
C LEU A 288 16.83 11.46 -24.36
N PRO A 289 16.39 12.68 -23.99
CA PRO A 289 17.18 13.89 -24.21
C PRO A 289 18.51 13.78 -23.45
N ARG A 290 19.64 13.70 -24.18
CA ARG A 290 20.99 13.40 -23.65
C ARG A 290 21.43 14.28 -22.47
N ASN A 291 20.90 15.50 -22.36
CA ASN A 291 21.49 16.54 -21.52
C ASN A 291 21.05 16.48 -20.04
N ARG A 292 20.09 15.60 -19.65
CA ARG A 292 19.61 15.47 -18.26
C ARG A 292 19.26 14.04 -17.83
N ILE A 293 19.74 13.03 -18.57
CA ILE A 293 19.50 11.61 -18.29
C ILE A 293 20.04 11.20 -16.92
N ALA A 294 21.23 11.70 -16.56
CA ALA A 294 21.90 11.39 -15.30
C ALA A 294 21.08 11.79 -14.06
N ASP A 295 20.22 12.81 -14.14
CA ASP A 295 19.37 13.22 -13.02
C ASP A 295 18.08 12.39 -12.95
N ALA A 296 17.52 11.97 -14.09
CA ALA A 296 16.36 11.07 -14.12
C ALA A 296 16.71 9.65 -13.64
N GLU A 297 17.93 9.18 -13.86
CA GLU A 297 18.46 7.93 -13.32
C GLU A 297 18.44 7.91 -11.78
N LYS A 298 18.78 9.04 -11.14
CA LYS A 298 18.76 9.18 -9.67
C LYS A 298 17.37 9.00 -9.06
N PHE A 299 16.30 9.25 -9.84
CA PHE A 299 14.92 9.08 -9.39
C PHE A 299 14.31 7.74 -9.82
N GLY A 300 15.11 6.79 -10.35
CA GLY A 300 14.65 5.43 -10.61
C GLY A 300 13.67 5.28 -11.77
N TYR A 301 13.46 6.32 -12.60
CA TYR A 301 12.53 6.28 -13.73
C TYR A 301 13.03 5.42 -14.89
N GLN A 302 14.35 5.28 -15.01
CA GLN A 302 14.97 4.44 -16.02
C GLN A 302 14.53 2.98 -15.88
N SER A 303 14.20 2.52 -14.67
CA SER A 303 13.68 1.17 -14.44
C SER A 303 12.37 0.88 -15.17
N LEU A 304 11.55 1.91 -15.44
CA LEU A 304 10.34 1.78 -16.26
C LEU A 304 10.68 1.71 -17.74
N VAL A 305 11.47 2.66 -18.25
CA VAL A 305 11.74 2.80 -19.68
C VAL A 305 12.67 1.69 -20.20
N ASN A 306 13.62 1.22 -19.38
CA ASN A 306 14.48 0.08 -19.70
C ASN A 306 13.75 -1.26 -19.58
N SER A 307 12.54 -1.28 -19.02
CA SER A 307 11.76 -2.50 -19.03
C SER A 307 11.43 -2.88 -20.46
N LYS A 308 11.73 -4.13 -20.84
CA LYS A 308 11.30 -4.69 -22.13
C LYS A 308 9.78 -4.70 -22.33
N TYR A 309 9.01 -4.46 -21.27
CA TYR A 309 7.55 -4.37 -21.29
C TYR A 309 7.05 -2.93 -21.54
N TYR A 310 7.95 -1.95 -21.53
CA TYR A 310 7.59 -0.58 -21.87
C TYR A 310 7.29 -0.46 -23.36
N CYS A 311 6.19 0.17 -23.69
CA CYS A 311 5.88 0.57 -25.04
C CYS A 311 5.24 1.95 -25.01
N LYS A 312 5.71 2.87 -25.87
CA LYS A 312 4.99 4.11 -26.15
C LYS A 312 3.83 3.80 -27.08
N LEU A 313 2.65 4.33 -26.80
CA LEU A 313 1.47 4.16 -27.66
C LEU A 313 1.11 5.49 -28.32
N GLU A 314 0.31 5.42 -29.38
CA GLU A 314 -0.39 6.58 -29.91
C GLU A 314 -1.30 7.17 -28.83
N THR A 315 -1.26 8.49 -28.67
CA THR A 315 -1.88 9.15 -27.54
C THR A 315 -3.19 9.83 -27.91
N ILE A 316 -4.24 9.58 -27.14
CA ILE A 316 -5.52 10.28 -27.24
C ILE A 316 -5.55 11.37 -26.16
N PRO A 317 -6.02 12.60 -26.46
CA PRO A 317 -6.19 13.63 -25.45
C PRO A 317 -7.30 13.26 -24.45
N ILE A 318 -7.04 13.47 -23.16
CA ILE A 318 -8.04 13.29 -22.09
C ILE A 318 -8.14 14.54 -21.22
N SER A 319 -9.38 14.90 -20.84
CA SER A 319 -9.68 15.95 -19.86
C SER A 319 -9.81 15.36 -18.46
N SER A 320 -8.96 15.84 -17.55
CA SER A 320 -8.90 15.39 -16.15
C SER A 320 -10.21 15.58 -15.36
N ASN A 321 -10.99 16.63 -15.65
CA ASN A 321 -12.19 16.99 -14.89
C ASN A 321 -13.32 15.96 -15.01
N SER A 322 -13.33 15.21 -16.12
CA SER A 322 -14.29 14.14 -16.38
C SER A 322 -13.90 12.78 -15.80
N ILE A 323 -12.65 12.63 -15.32
CA ILE A 323 -12.10 11.34 -14.90
C ILE A 323 -12.59 10.99 -13.49
N LYS A 324 -13.04 9.74 -13.34
CA LYS A 324 -13.27 9.09 -12.05
C LYS A 324 -12.41 7.86 -11.93
N ILE A 325 -11.81 7.65 -10.77
CA ILE A 325 -10.87 6.57 -10.50
C ILE A 325 -11.18 5.84 -9.19
N CYS A 326 -10.75 4.58 -9.10
CA CYS A 326 -10.88 3.77 -7.89
C CYS A 326 -9.66 2.89 -7.67
N ASN A 327 -9.24 2.74 -6.40
CA ASN A 327 -8.13 1.88 -5.98
C ASN A 327 -8.49 0.38 -5.90
N LYS A 328 -9.46 -0.08 -6.70
CA LYS A 328 -9.89 -1.48 -6.78
C LYS A 328 -10.05 -1.95 -8.20
N LEU A 329 -9.59 -3.17 -8.47
CA LEU A 329 -9.81 -3.84 -9.75
C LEU A 329 -11.01 -4.78 -9.66
N GLU A 330 -11.80 -4.82 -10.74
CA GLU A 330 -12.85 -5.82 -10.86
C GLU A 330 -12.23 -7.21 -11.03
N LYS A 331 -12.83 -8.23 -10.39
CA LYS A 331 -12.36 -9.62 -10.40
C LYS A 331 -10.96 -9.83 -9.80
N ASN A 332 -10.49 -8.93 -8.93
CA ASN A 332 -9.23 -9.07 -8.18
C ASN A 332 -9.08 -10.39 -7.38
N GLN A 333 -10.18 -11.08 -7.06
CA GLN A 333 -10.12 -12.40 -6.42
C GLN A 333 -9.37 -13.46 -7.25
N HIS A 334 -9.18 -13.26 -8.57
CA HIS A 334 -8.37 -14.16 -9.40
C HIS A 334 -6.89 -14.19 -9.00
N ILE A 335 -6.39 -13.12 -8.37
CA ILE A 335 -5.04 -13.08 -7.77
C ILE A 335 -5.10 -13.43 -6.28
N CYS A 336 -6.07 -12.88 -5.55
CA CYS A 336 -5.98 -12.88 -4.09
C CYS A 336 -6.72 -14.02 -3.38
N SER A 337 -7.63 -14.71 -4.07
CA SER A 337 -8.20 -15.94 -3.52
C SER A 337 -7.20 -17.07 -3.72
N LYS A 338 -6.78 -17.73 -2.64
CA LYS A 338 -5.86 -18.88 -2.68
C LYS A 338 -6.28 -19.92 -3.73
N LYS A 339 -7.58 -20.24 -3.77
CA LYS A 339 -8.19 -21.15 -4.74
C LYS A 339 -8.00 -20.67 -6.18
N LEU A 340 -8.44 -19.45 -6.49
CA LEU A 340 -8.39 -18.95 -7.87
C LEU A 340 -6.96 -18.69 -8.32
N MET A 341 -6.10 -18.19 -7.43
CA MET A 341 -4.66 -18.03 -7.68
C MET A 341 -4.04 -19.36 -8.09
N PHE A 342 -4.27 -20.42 -7.31
CA PHE A 342 -3.77 -21.77 -7.60
C PHE A 342 -4.24 -22.26 -8.97
N TYR A 343 -5.53 -22.19 -9.27
CA TYR A 343 -6.05 -22.63 -10.58
C TYR A 343 -5.54 -21.80 -11.75
N ASN A 344 -5.46 -20.47 -11.60
CA ASN A 344 -4.97 -19.60 -12.67
C ASN A 344 -3.50 -19.87 -12.97
N LEU A 345 -2.66 -19.99 -11.93
CA LEU A 345 -1.27 -20.36 -12.09
C LEU A 345 -1.14 -21.77 -12.66
N ARG A 346 -1.92 -22.75 -12.18
CA ARG A 346 -1.83 -24.15 -12.66
C ARG A 346 -2.09 -24.19 -14.16
N ASN A 347 -3.17 -23.56 -14.61
CA ASN A 347 -3.49 -23.48 -16.03
C ASN A 347 -2.39 -22.77 -16.84
N PHE A 348 -1.80 -21.69 -16.29
CA PHE A 348 -0.72 -20.96 -16.95
C PHE A 348 0.57 -21.80 -17.08
N TYR A 349 0.97 -22.51 -16.02
CA TYR A 349 2.17 -23.34 -16.02
C TYR A 349 1.98 -24.60 -16.88
N THR A 350 0.82 -25.26 -16.80
CA THR A 350 0.48 -26.41 -17.66
C THR A 350 0.55 -26.05 -19.14
N LYS A 351 -0.01 -24.90 -19.55
CA LYS A 351 0.09 -24.41 -20.95
C LYS A 351 1.52 -24.15 -21.42
N LYS A 352 2.47 -24.03 -20.50
CA LYS A 352 3.90 -23.84 -20.78
C LYS A 352 4.73 -25.12 -20.63
N GLY A 353 4.09 -26.26 -20.39
CA GLY A 353 4.79 -27.52 -20.11
C GLY A 353 5.63 -27.47 -18.82
N LYS A 354 5.24 -26.63 -17.84
CA LYS A 354 5.95 -26.48 -16.57
C LYS A 354 5.10 -26.95 -15.41
N ASN A 355 5.74 -27.36 -14.32
CA ASN A 355 5.05 -27.73 -13.09
C ASN A 355 4.80 -26.47 -12.24
N ILE A 356 3.55 -26.27 -11.79
CA ILE A 356 3.24 -25.19 -10.83
C ILE A 356 3.98 -25.41 -9.49
N PHE A 357 4.26 -26.66 -9.14
CA PHE A 357 4.91 -27.01 -7.89
C PHE A 357 6.40 -26.64 -7.85
N ASP A 358 6.93 -26.00 -8.89
CA ASP A 358 8.25 -25.37 -8.89
C ASP A 358 8.22 -23.97 -8.23
N VAL A 359 7.03 -23.39 -8.01
CA VAL A 359 6.86 -22.01 -7.51
C VAL A 359 5.82 -21.86 -6.39
N VAL A 360 4.97 -22.86 -6.20
CA VAL A 360 4.00 -22.95 -5.09
C VAL A 360 4.22 -24.32 -4.43
N PRO A 361 4.20 -24.45 -3.09
CA PRO A 361 4.30 -25.77 -2.47
C PRO A 361 3.19 -26.71 -2.98
N VAL A 362 3.42 -28.03 -2.95
CA VAL A 362 2.42 -29.02 -3.39
C VAL A 362 1.07 -28.71 -2.76
N THR A 363 0.04 -28.55 -3.59
CA THR A 363 -1.24 -27.95 -3.19
C THR A 363 -2.39 -28.71 -3.80
N PHE A 364 -3.38 -29.04 -2.97
CA PHE A 364 -4.64 -29.64 -3.35
C PHE A 364 -5.78 -28.72 -2.91
N HIS A 365 -6.72 -28.47 -3.82
CA HIS A 365 -7.95 -27.77 -3.50
C HIS A 365 -9.07 -28.79 -3.35
N VAL A 366 -9.56 -28.96 -2.12
CA VAL A 366 -10.50 -30.00 -1.72
C VAL A 366 -11.83 -29.37 -1.33
N LYS A 367 -12.94 -29.89 -1.87
CA LYS A 367 -14.31 -29.48 -1.55
C LYS A 367 -14.92 -30.34 -0.44
N SER A 368 -14.59 -31.62 -0.40
CA SER A 368 -15.03 -32.54 0.66
C SER A 368 -14.05 -33.70 0.82
N THR A 369 -14.04 -34.32 1.99
CA THR A 369 -13.25 -35.52 2.30
C THR A 369 -13.88 -36.84 1.80
N GLY A 370 -14.98 -36.75 1.07
CA GLY A 370 -15.66 -37.89 0.45
C GLY A 370 -15.10 -38.22 -0.94
N LYS A 371 -15.98 -38.39 -1.93
CA LYS A 371 -15.64 -38.72 -3.33
C LYS A 371 -14.95 -37.58 -4.13
N ASP A 372 -14.35 -36.59 -3.48
CA ASP A 372 -13.64 -35.53 -4.19
C ASP A 372 -12.35 -36.10 -4.79
N LYS A 373 -12.22 -36.04 -6.12
CA LYS A 373 -11.03 -36.47 -6.84
C LYS A 373 -9.75 -35.84 -6.29
N ASN A 374 -9.76 -34.56 -5.94
CA ASN A 374 -8.56 -33.88 -5.41
C ASN A 374 -8.19 -34.37 -4.01
N PHE A 375 -9.18 -34.81 -3.22
CA PHE A 375 -8.91 -35.42 -1.93
C PHE A 375 -8.31 -36.82 -2.11
N LEU A 376 -8.83 -37.62 -3.04
CA LEU A 376 -8.25 -38.92 -3.38
C LEU A 376 -6.81 -38.79 -3.91
N GLU A 377 -6.55 -37.81 -4.80
CA GLU A 377 -5.20 -37.48 -5.28
C GLU A 377 -4.27 -37.08 -4.11
N PHE A 378 -4.77 -36.27 -3.16
CA PHE A 378 -4.04 -35.93 -1.95
C PHE A 378 -3.73 -37.17 -1.10
N MET A 379 -4.70 -38.07 -0.90
CA MET A 379 -4.54 -39.30 -0.11
C MET A 379 -3.50 -40.24 -0.72
N GLU A 380 -3.52 -40.40 -2.04
CA GLU A 380 -2.52 -41.19 -2.77
C GLU A 380 -1.13 -40.59 -2.59
N TYR A 381 -1.00 -39.28 -2.83
CA TYR A 381 0.26 -38.56 -2.61
C TYR A 381 0.74 -38.68 -1.16
N TYR A 382 -0.15 -38.52 -0.18
CA TYR A 382 0.16 -38.63 1.24
C TYR A 382 0.73 -40.02 1.58
N LYS A 383 0.09 -41.10 1.13
CA LYS A 383 0.55 -42.48 1.33
C LYS A 383 1.89 -42.75 0.65
N GLU A 384 2.13 -42.17 -0.52
CA GLU A 384 3.44 -42.28 -1.18
C GLU A 384 4.56 -41.64 -0.38
N GLN A 385 4.30 -40.48 0.26
CA GLN A 385 5.29 -39.83 1.13
C GLN A 385 5.61 -40.68 2.36
N GLU A 386 4.59 -41.30 2.98
CA GLU A 386 4.79 -42.23 4.10
C GLU A 386 5.62 -43.45 3.71
N LYS A 387 5.34 -44.05 2.54
CA LYS A 387 6.15 -45.16 2.00
C LYS A 387 7.61 -44.76 1.81
N LYS A 388 7.86 -43.51 1.39
CA LYS A 388 9.21 -42.94 1.23
C LYS A 388 9.85 -42.53 2.57
N LYS A 389 9.18 -42.74 3.71
CA LYS A 389 9.60 -42.30 5.05
C LYS A 389 9.93 -40.81 5.10
N MET A 390 9.24 -40.03 4.27
CA MET A 390 9.34 -38.57 4.27
C MET A 390 8.43 -38.01 5.36
N ASN A 391 8.84 -36.90 5.97
CA ASN A 391 7.97 -36.16 6.85
C ASN A 391 6.75 -35.63 6.07
N ASN A 392 5.58 -35.74 6.70
CA ASN A 392 4.30 -35.53 6.03
C ASN A 392 3.48 -34.41 6.70
N ILE A 393 4.12 -33.27 6.97
CA ILE A 393 3.44 -32.12 7.60
C ILE A 393 2.71 -31.29 6.53
N TRP A 394 1.47 -30.90 6.81
CA TRP A 394 0.59 -30.14 5.92
C TRP A 394 0.04 -28.90 6.61
N ILE A 395 -0.28 -27.87 5.82
CA ILE A 395 -1.01 -26.69 6.27
C ILE A 395 -2.38 -26.65 5.59
N ILE A 396 -3.42 -26.58 6.41
CA ILE A 396 -4.82 -26.57 6.03
C ILE A 396 -5.28 -25.12 6.11
N LYS A 397 -5.80 -24.62 4.99
CA LYS A 397 -6.19 -23.23 4.80
C LYS A 397 -7.66 -23.17 4.39
N PRO A 398 -8.60 -23.16 5.37
CA PRO A 398 -10.03 -23.12 5.10
C PRO A 398 -10.48 -21.70 4.71
N GLY A 399 -10.26 -21.32 3.45
CA GLY A 399 -10.69 -20.01 2.94
C GLY A 399 -10.05 -18.83 3.68
N GLU A 400 -10.89 -17.98 4.29
CA GLU A 400 -10.49 -16.80 5.10
C GLU A 400 -10.34 -17.10 6.60
N ASN A 401 -10.52 -18.36 7.03
CA ASN A 401 -10.41 -18.76 8.43
C ASN A 401 -8.94 -18.97 8.88
N THR A 402 -8.75 -19.32 10.15
CA THR A 402 -7.42 -19.58 10.75
C THR A 402 -6.73 -20.78 10.12
N ASN A 403 -5.54 -20.55 9.57
CA ASN A 403 -4.66 -21.62 9.07
C ASN A 403 -4.24 -22.54 10.21
N ARG A 404 -4.23 -23.85 9.94
CA ARG A 404 -3.78 -24.89 10.89
C ARG A 404 -2.70 -25.76 10.27
N VAL A 405 -1.71 -26.15 11.06
CA VAL A 405 -0.65 -27.08 10.65
C VAL A 405 -0.98 -28.43 11.25
N ALA A 406 -1.01 -29.47 10.43
CA ALA A 406 -1.31 -30.84 10.85
C ALA A 406 -0.20 -31.78 10.42
N SER A 407 0.03 -32.83 11.20
CA SER A 407 1.03 -33.87 10.91
C SER A 407 0.47 -35.27 10.72
N SER A 408 -0.80 -35.50 11.03
CA SER A 408 -1.46 -36.79 10.80
C SER A 408 -2.64 -36.65 9.85
N LEU A 409 -3.00 -37.76 9.21
CA LEU A 409 -4.13 -37.79 8.29
C LEU A 409 -5.46 -37.67 9.04
N GLU A 410 -5.55 -38.24 10.24
CA GLU A 410 -6.71 -38.18 11.12
C GLU A 410 -7.03 -36.72 11.47
N GLU A 411 -6.03 -35.93 11.87
CA GLU A 411 -6.19 -34.51 12.15
C GLU A 411 -6.67 -33.75 10.91
N ILE A 412 -6.12 -34.06 9.73
CA ILE A 412 -6.58 -33.45 8.47
C ILE A 412 -8.05 -33.78 8.23
N ILE A 413 -8.46 -35.04 8.39
CA ILE A 413 -9.84 -35.50 8.15
C ILE A 413 -10.81 -34.88 9.16
N GLU A 414 -10.47 -34.85 10.44
CA GLU A 414 -11.27 -34.25 11.52
C GLU A 414 -11.57 -32.77 11.23
N LEU A 415 -10.60 -32.01 10.72
CA LEU A 415 -10.79 -30.61 10.33
C LEU A 415 -11.83 -30.39 9.22
N PHE A 416 -12.17 -31.43 8.44
CA PHE A 416 -13.27 -31.38 7.48
C PHE A 416 -14.58 -31.95 8.04
N GLN A 417 -14.54 -32.77 9.09
CA GLN A 417 -15.72 -33.34 9.74
C GLN A 417 -16.38 -32.37 10.70
N ASP A 418 -15.63 -31.43 11.28
CA ASP A 418 -16.14 -30.29 12.04
C ASP A 418 -17.01 -29.39 11.13
N LYS A 419 -18.29 -29.78 11.01
CA LYS A 419 -19.33 -29.14 10.18
C LYS A 419 -19.71 -27.76 10.73
N ILE A 420 -18.89 -26.74 10.53
CA ILE A 420 -19.35 -25.35 10.47
C ILE A 420 -18.61 -24.60 9.34
N SER A 421 -19.27 -24.52 8.17
CA SER A 421 -19.06 -23.53 7.09
C SER A 421 -17.91 -23.66 6.06
N ILE A 422 -17.09 -24.72 6.05
CA ILE A 422 -16.01 -24.83 5.05
C ILE A 422 -16.53 -25.45 3.75
N HIS A 423 -16.95 -24.63 2.77
CA HIS A 423 -17.37 -25.11 1.45
C HIS A 423 -16.23 -25.68 0.59
N THR A 424 -15.00 -25.18 0.81
CA THR A 424 -13.77 -25.63 0.13
C THR A 424 -12.54 -25.28 0.97
N CYS A 425 -11.49 -26.10 0.90
CA CYS A 425 -10.23 -25.93 1.61
C CYS A 425 -9.02 -26.09 0.68
N ILE A 426 -7.90 -25.46 1.05
CA ILE A 426 -6.59 -25.73 0.46
C ILE A 426 -5.79 -26.58 1.45
N ILE A 427 -5.37 -27.76 1.00
CA ILE A 427 -4.38 -28.60 1.68
C ILE A 427 -3.06 -28.36 0.96
N GLN A 428 -2.06 -27.82 1.64
CA GLN A 428 -0.79 -27.46 1.04
C GLN A 428 0.36 -28.05 1.85
N LYS A 429 1.38 -28.60 1.18
CA LYS A 429 2.55 -29.17 1.85
C LYS A 429 3.22 -28.09 2.68
N TYR A 430 3.43 -28.38 3.96
CA TYR A 430 4.11 -27.46 4.85
C TYR A 430 5.60 -27.43 4.51
N ILE A 431 6.19 -26.23 4.47
CA ILE A 431 7.63 -26.05 4.28
C ILE A 431 8.32 -26.35 5.61
N GLU A 432 8.82 -27.57 5.74
CA GLU A 432 9.38 -28.10 6.98
C GLU A 432 10.81 -27.65 7.24
N ARG A 433 11.54 -27.32 6.19
CA ARG A 433 12.92 -26.82 6.25
C ARG A 433 12.99 -25.40 5.68
N PRO A 434 12.31 -24.43 6.31
CA PRO A 434 12.36 -23.04 5.86
C PRO A 434 13.76 -22.46 6.10
N LEU A 435 14.17 -21.50 5.30
CA LEU A 435 15.30 -20.64 5.68
C LEU A 435 14.93 -19.92 6.98
N LEU A 436 15.86 -19.91 7.94
CA LEU A 436 15.63 -19.34 9.26
C LEU A 436 16.49 -18.11 9.49
N VAL A 437 15.92 -17.07 10.10
CA VAL A 437 16.66 -15.91 10.65
C VAL A 437 16.76 -16.06 12.16
N ASN A 438 17.96 -16.19 12.71
CA ASN A 438 18.20 -16.42 14.14
C ASN A 438 17.39 -17.61 14.68
N LYS A 439 17.38 -18.72 13.92
CA LYS A 439 16.59 -19.94 14.19
C LYS A 439 15.07 -19.72 14.23
N ARG A 440 14.54 -18.61 13.69
CA ARG A 440 13.11 -18.29 13.64
C ARG A 440 12.62 -18.27 12.20
N LYS A 441 11.37 -18.69 12.01
CA LYS A 441 10.71 -18.72 10.70
C LYS A 441 10.42 -17.29 10.24
N PHE A 442 10.42 -17.06 8.94
CA PHE A 442 9.96 -15.79 8.38
C PHE A 442 9.21 -15.98 7.07
N ASP A 443 8.49 -14.94 6.67
CA ASP A 443 8.01 -14.75 5.32
C ASP A 443 8.44 -13.38 4.78
N ILE A 444 8.37 -13.23 3.45
CA ILE A 444 8.73 -12.02 2.72
C ILE A 444 7.45 -11.36 2.22
N ARG A 445 7.19 -10.14 2.69
CA ARG A 445 6.19 -9.25 2.12
C ARG A 445 6.80 -8.43 0.99
N CYS A 446 6.21 -8.54 -0.19
CA CYS A 446 6.48 -7.68 -1.34
C CYS A 446 5.23 -6.91 -1.74
N PHE A 447 5.41 -5.78 -2.42
CA PHE A 447 4.29 -5.02 -2.98
C PHE A 447 4.31 -5.07 -4.50
N ALA A 448 3.12 -5.22 -5.09
CA ALA A 448 2.95 -5.18 -6.53
C ALA A 448 1.69 -4.39 -6.88
N LEU A 449 1.73 -3.63 -7.97
CA LEU A 449 0.65 -2.76 -8.40
C LEU A 449 0.17 -3.21 -9.77
N MET A 450 -1.14 -3.34 -9.95
CA MET A 450 -1.75 -3.49 -11.27
C MET A 450 -2.60 -2.27 -11.57
N THR A 451 -2.46 -1.72 -12.77
CA THR A 451 -3.21 -0.56 -13.24
C THR A 451 -3.98 -0.93 -14.50
N SER A 452 -5.22 -0.44 -14.63
CA SER A 452 -6.01 -0.43 -15.86
C SER A 452 -6.24 1.03 -16.23
N VAL A 453 -5.48 1.54 -17.19
CA VAL A 453 -5.53 2.93 -17.65
C VAL A 453 -5.71 2.91 -19.15
N ASN A 454 -6.73 3.61 -19.66
CA ASN A 454 -7.04 3.60 -21.09
C ASN A 454 -7.12 2.18 -21.69
N SER A 455 -7.77 1.22 -21.00
CA SER A 455 -7.83 -0.20 -21.40
C SER A 455 -6.49 -0.94 -21.47
N ASN A 456 -5.38 -0.29 -21.09
CA ASN A 456 -4.09 -0.94 -20.96
C ASN A 456 -3.89 -1.44 -19.52
N ILE A 457 -3.67 -2.75 -19.38
CA ILE A 457 -3.30 -3.34 -18.09
C ILE A 457 -1.79 -3.42 -17.98
N GLN A 458 -1.24 -2.72 -17.00
CA GLN A 458 0.18 -2.77 -16.66
C GLN A 458 0.36 -3.30 -15.23
N GLY A 459 1.45 -4.03 -15.02
CA GLY A 459 1.81 -4.62 -13.74
C GLY A 459 3.21 -4.21 -13.33
N TYR A 460 3.33 -3.78 -12.07
CA TYR A 460 4.53 -3.21 -11.49
C TYR A 460 4.92 -3.95 -10.23
N PHE A 461 6.22 -4.07 -9.98
CA PHE A 461 6.78 -4.61 -8.75
C PHE A 461 7.48 -3.50 -7.97
N TYR A 462 7.18 -3.35 -6.69
CA TYR A 462 7.86 -2.39 -5.83
C TYR A 462 9.16 -3.01 -5.28
N THR A 463 10.30 -2.35 -5.48
CA THR A 463 11.62 -2.90 -5.16
C THR A 463 11.88 -3.01 -3.66
N GLU A 464 11.15 -2.26 -2.84
CA GLU A 464 11.20 -2.39 -1.38
C GLU A 464 10.07 -3.28 -0.85
N GLY A 465 10.36 -3.91 0.28
CA GLY A 465 9.41 -4.67 1.07
C GLY A 465 10.05 -5.01 2.41
N TYR A 466 9.53 -6.03 3.08
CA TYR A 466 10.01 -6.37 4.40
C TYR A 466 9.83 -7.84 4.74
N ILE A 467 10.62 -8.30 5.70
CA ILE A 467 10.56 -9.65 6.22
C ILE A 467 9.74 -9.65 7.51
N ARG A 468 8.84 -10.62 7.66
CA ARG A 468 8.05 -10.85 8.88
C ARG A 468 8.55 -12.08 9.59
N THR A 469 9.14 -11.89 10.76
CA THR A 469 9.75 -12.96 11.56
C THR A 469 8.78 -13.49 12.62
N SER A 470 8.88 -14.78 12.93
CA SER A 470 8.19 -15.40 14.07
C SER A 470 8.85 -14.97 15.38
N SER A 471 8.10 -14.92 16.48
CA SER A 471 8.64 -14.54 17.80
C SER A 471 9.33 -15.71 18.50
N LYS A 472 9.02 -16.95 18.11
CA LYS A 472 9.57 -18.18 18.70
C LYS A 472 10.48 -18.90 17.71
N LYS A 473 11.46 -19.65 18.24
CA LYS A 473 12.37 -20.50 17.46
C LYS A 473 11.59 -21.57 16.73
N PHE A 474 12.02 -21.87 15.51
CA PHE A 474 11.42 -22.87 14.66
C PHE A 474 11.63 -24.27 15.20
N SER A 475 10.57 -25.07 15.24
CA SER A 475 10.59 -26.48 15.61
C SER A 475 9.39 -27.17 14.98
N THR A 476 9.58 -28.33 14.37
CA THR A 476 8.49 -29.18 13.88
C THR A 476 7.89 -30.07 14.98
N LYS A 477 8.44 -30.04 16.21
CA LYS A 477 7.96 -30.83 17.35
C LYS A 477 6.76 -30.21 18.07
N HIS A 478 6.46 -28.93 17.82
CA HIS A 478 5.45 -28.14 18.55
C HIS A 478 4.50 -27.43 17.58
N LEU A 479 3.80 -28.21 16.74
CA LEU A 479 2.95 -27.71 15.65
C LEU A 479 1.75 -26.89 16.14
N GLU A 480 1.31 -27.14 17.37
CA GLU A 480 0.24 -26.43 18.07
C GLU A 480 0.62 -24.96 18.38
N ASN A 481 1.92 -24.67 18.51
CA ASN A 481 2.39 -23.33 18.83
C ASN A 481 2.41 -22.42 17.58
N LYS A 482 1.29 -21.76 17.34
CA LYS A 482 1.12 -20.80 16.23
C LYS A 482 2.19 -19.70 16.17
N TYR A 483 2.83 -19.34 17.29
CA TYR A 483 3.86 -18.29 17.30
C TYR A 483 5.19 -18.76 16.69
N ILE A 484 5.37 -20.07 16.52
CA ILE A 484 6.47 -20.69 15.76
C ILE A 484 6.13 -20.70 14.26
N HIS A 485 4.90 -21.11 13.93
CA HIS A 485 4.56 -21.53 12.56
C HIS A 485 3.89 -20.45 11.70
N LEU A 486 3.23 -19.45 12.30
CA LEU A 486 2.50 -18.40 11.59
C LEU A 486 3.15 -17.04 11.81
N THR A 487 3.64 -16.41 10.74
CA THR A 487 4.40 -15.14 10.77
C THR A 487 3.52 -13.89 10.63
N ASN A 488 2.20 -14.06 10.47
CA ASN A 488 1.25 -12.95 10.33
C ASN A 488 1.24 -12.06 11.59
N ASP A 489 1.28 -10.73 11.41
CA ASP A 489 1.30 -9.77 12.52
C ASP A 489 0.10 -9.90 13.47
N ALA A 490 -1.08 -10.22 12.94
CA ALA A 490 -2.28 -10.43 13.74
C ALA A 490 -2.14 -11.59 14.75
N VAL A 491 -1.26 -12.56 14.45
CA VAL A 491 -0.88 -13.65 15.35
C VAL A 491 0.28 -13.21 16.23
N GLN A 492 1.36 -12.73 15.62
CA GLN A 492 2.62 -12.45 16.30
C GLN A 492 2.50 -11.39 17.40
N LYS A 493 1.67 -10.36 17.22
CA LYS A 493 1.42 -9.33 18.23
C LYS A 493 0.83 -9.82 19.54
N LYS A 494 0.23 -11.01 19.53
CA LYS A 494 -0.31 -11.65 20.74
C LYS A 494 0.76 -12.45 21.49
N SER A 495 1.97 -12.55 20.94
CA SER A 495 3.11 -13.18 21.61
C SER A 495 3.78 -12.17 22.55
N GLU A 496 4.17 -12.64 23.73
CA GLU A 496 4.96 -11.86 24.70
C GLU A 496 6.36 -11.50 24.18
N ASP A 497 6.90 -12.29 23.24
CA ASP A 497 8.21 -12.05 22.62
C ASP A 497 8.12 -11.15 21.36
N TYR A 498 6.95 -10.57 21.08
CA TYR A 498 6.80 -9.67 19.92
C TYR A 498 7.67 -8.42 20.08
N GLY A 499 8.50 -8.15 19.07
CA GLY A 499 9.42 -7.02 19.09
C GLY A 499 10.72 -7.27 19.88
N LYS A 500 10.91 -8.47 20.47
CA LYS A 500 12.05 -8.77 21.34
C LYS A 500 13.40 -8.76 20.63
N TYR A 501 13.46 -9.29 19.42
CA TYR A 501 14.70 -9.42 18.65
C TYR A 501 14.90 -8.29 17.66
N GLU A 502 13.81 -7.80 17.06
CA GLU A 502 13.80 -6.66 16.15
C GLU A 502 12.47 -5.92 16.31
N ALA A 503 12.47 -4.61 16.06
CA ALA A 503 11.30 -3.77 16.24
C ALA A 503 10.11 -4.27 15.40
N GLY A 504 9.04 -4.67 16.08
CA GLY A 504 7.80 -5.16 15.47
C GLY A 504 7.93 -6.47 14.69
N ASN A 505 8.98 -7.27 14.92
CA ASN A 505 9.28 -8.48 14.13
C ASN A 505 9.41 -8.16 12.63
N LYS A 506 10.12 -7.07 12.31
CA LYS A 506 10.36 -6.59 10.94
C LYS A 506 11.85 -6.37 10.72
N ILE A 507 12.36 -6.95 9.65
CA ILE A 507 13.71 -6.66 9.16
C ILE A 507 13.66 -6.29 7.67
N SER A 508 14.66 -5.57 7.20
CA SER A 508 14.79 -5.19 5.80
C SER A 508 15.37 -6.33 4.94
N TYR A 509 15.30 -6.17 3.61
CA TYR A 509 16.00 -7.07 2.68
C TYR A 509 17.52 -7.05 2.87
N ASN A 510 18.09 -5.90 3.21
CA ASN A 510 19.52 -5.76 3.51
C ASN A 510 19.91 -6.51 4.78
N ASP A 511 19.07 -6.46 5.82
CA ASP A 511 19.30 -7.22 7.04
C ASP A 511 19.26 -8.73 6.77
N LEU A 512 18.34 -9.19 5.92
CA LEU A 512 18.28 -10.59 5.50
C LEU A 512 19.52 -10.98 4.67
N GLN A 513 19.98 -10.12 3.75
CA GLN A 513 21.20 -10.33 2.98
C GLN A 513 22.42 -10.45 3.90
N ASN A 514 22.55 -9.53 4.87
CA ASN A 514 23.64 -9.54 5.85
C ASN A 514 23.60 -10.81 6.69
N TYR A 515 22.42 -11.19 7.19
CA TYR A 515 22.24 -12.44 7.92
C TYR A 515 22.64 -13.67 7.08
N LYS A 516 22.23 -13.71 5.82
CA LYS A 516 22.60 -14.78 4.89
C LYS A 516 24.11 -14.83 4.66
N ASN A 517 24.77 -13.69 4.50
CA ASN A 517 26.22 -13.63 4.31
C ASN A 517 27.00 -14.15 5.53
N THR A 518 26.52 -13.85 6.73
CA THR A 518 27.14 -14.32 7.98
C THR A 518 26.87 -15.80 8.24
N THR A 519 25.64 -16.27 8.02
CA THR A 519 25.21 -17.62 8.42
C THR A 519 25.49 -18.66 7.34
N TYR A 520 25.41 -18.27 6.07
CA TYR A 520 25.59 -19.14 4.91
C TYR A 520 26.63 -18.56 3.94
N PRO A 521 27.89 -18.33 4.38
CA PRO A 521 28.91 -17.63 3.58
C PRO A 521 29.29 -18.39 2.30
N LYS A 522 29.14 -19.73 2.29
CA LYS A 522 29.41 -20.58 1.13
C LYS A 522 28.27 -20.59 0.09
N ALA A 523 27.07 -20.15 0.46
CA ALA A 523 25.96 -20.07 -0.49
C ALA A 523 26.20 -18.87 -1.41
N ASN A 524 26.47 -19.10 -2.71
CA ASN A 524 26.67 -18.03 -3.68
C ASN A 524 25.34 -17.46 -4.18
N ILE A 525 24.55 -16.90 -3.26
CA ILE A 525 23.19 -16.39 -3.53
C ILE A 525 23.08 -14.96 -3.00
N ASN A 526 22.58 -14.05 -3.84
CA ASN A 526 22.26 -12.68 -3.51
C ASN A 526 20.74 -12.47 -3.52
N PHE A 527 20.23 -11.77 -2.51
CA PHE A 527 18.81 -11.54 -2.33
C PHE A 527 18.23 -10.74 -3.50
N GLU A 528 18.84 -9.64 -3.90
CA GLU A 528 18.33 -8.79 -4.98
C GLU A 528 18.45 -9.49 -6.35
N ASN A 529 19.64 -10.01 -6.66
CA ASN A 529 19.97 -10.54 -7.98
C ASN A 529 19.36 -11.92 -8.26
N ASP A 530 19.17 -12.76 -7.23
CA ASP A 530 18.69 -14.13 -7.39
C ASP A 530 17.27 -14.31 -6.84
N ILE A 531 17.08 -14.02 -5.55
CA ILE A 531 15.81 -14.29 -4.86
C ILE A 531 14.71 -13.34 -5.33
N GLN A 532 14.96 -12.03 -5.28
CA GLN A 532 14.00 -11.01 -5.66
C GLN A 532 13.72 -11.06 -7.16
N LYS A 533 14.72 -11.42 -7.99
CA LYS A 533 14.50 -11.72 -9.41
C LYS A 533 13.53 -12.89 -9.64
N LYS A 534 13.66 -13.99 -8.88
CA LYS A 534 12.69 -15.10 -8.90
C LYS A 534 11.30 -14.63 -8.44
N ILE A 535 11.21 -13.85 -7.36
CA ILE A 535 9.97 -13.24 -6.86
C ILE A 535 9.30 -12.38 -7.93
N LYS A 536 10.03 -11.43 -8.52
CA LYS A 536 9.55 -10.55 -9.62
C LYS A 536 8.99 -11.37 -10.77
N ASN A 537 9.68 -12.44 -11.13
CA ASN A 537 9.24 -13.34 -12.19
C ASN A 537 7.95 -14.10 -11.83
N ILE A 538 7.78 -14.54 -10.58
CA ILE A 538 6.53 -15.19 -10.12
C ILE A 538 5.37 -14.18 -10.10
N VAL A 539 5.58 -12.97 -9.58
CA VAL A 539 4.56 -11.88 -9.60
C VAL A 539 4.12 -11.61 -11.03
N ARG A 540 5.06 -11.42 -11.96
CA ARG A 540 4.76 -11.25 -13.39
C ARG A 540 3.95 -12.40 -13.96
N GLN A 541 4.31 -13.64 -13.68
CA GLN A 541 3.58 -14.81 -14.17
C GLN A 541 2.16 -14.87 -13.61
N SER A 542 1.97 -14.46 -12.35
CA SER A 542 0.63 -14.34 -11.76
C SER A 542 -0.23 -13.29 -12.46
N PHE A 543 0.34 -12.15 -12.88
CA PHE A 543 -0.35 -11.15 -13.71
C PHE A 543 -0.68 -11.69 -15.11
N LYS A 544 0.27 -12.38 -15.77
CA LYS A 544 0.03 -13.03 -17.06
C LYS A 544 -1.05 -14.11 -17.01
N ALA A 545 -1.23 -14.78 -15.87
CA ALA A 545 -2.22 -15.83 -15.70
C ALA A 545 -3.67 -15.32 -15.57
N VAL A 546 -3.86 -14.01 -15.38
CA VAL A 546 -5.16 -13.42 -14.98
C VAL A 546 -5.54 -12.13 -15.70
N TYR A 547 -4.67 -11.52 -16.50
CA TYR A 547 -4.95 -10.20 -17.10
C TYR A 547 -6.20 -10.19 -18.01
N ASP A 548 -6.56 -11.34 -18.59
CA ASP A 548 -7.77 -11.56 -19.38
C ASP A 548 -9.03 -11.81 -18.53
N LYS A 549 -8.85 -11.99 -17.22
CA LYS A 549 -9.91 -12.28 -16.23
C LYS A 549 -10.14 -11.13 -15.27
N ILE A 550 -9.11 -10.34 -14.98
CA ILE A 550 -9.20 -9.11 -14.18
C ILE A 550 -9.67 -7.99 -15.09
N ASP A 551 -10.56 -7.15 -14.54
CA ASP A 551 -11.10 -6.00 -15.24
C ASP A 551 -11.58 -6.31 -16.67
N GLN A 552 -12.33 -7.39 -16.84
CA GLN A 552 -12.77 -7.88 -18.17
C GLN A 552 -13.55 -6.83 -18.98
N TYR A 553 -14.19 -5.89 -18.28
CA TYR A 553 -14.93 -4.80 -18.89
C TYR A 553 -14.02 -3.63 -19.29
N LYS A 554 -12.70 -3.77 -19.12
CA LYS A 554 -11.66 -2.77 -19.41
C LYS A 554 -12.05 -1.41 -18.85
N ARG A 555 -12.38 -1.38 -17.55
CA ARG A 555 -12.78 -0.15 -16.86
C ARG A 555 -11.59 0.78 -16.82
N LEU A 556 -11.77 1.96 -17.39
CA LEU A 556 -10.73 2.95 -17.41
C LEU A 556 -10.44 3.44 -15.99
N HIS A 557 -9.15 3.65 -15.74
CA HIS A 557 -8.61 4.34 -14.59
C HIS A 557 -8.96 3.68 -13.26
N SER A 558 -8.67 2.38 -13.16
CA SER A 558 -8.64 1.65 -11.90
C SER A 558 -7.25 1.08 -11.61
N PHE A 559 -6.92 0.88 -10.34
CA PHE A 559 -5.67 0.23 -9.94
C PHE A 559 -5.85 -0.55 -8.66
N GLU A 560 -4.94 -1.45 -8.34
CA GLU A 560 -4.92 -2.10 -7.03
C GLU A 560 -3.48 -2.44 -6.61
N LEU A 561 -3.14 -2.05 -5.38
CA LEU A 561 -1.91 -2.43 -4.71
C LEU A 561 -2.13 -3.74 -3.96
N PHE A 562 -1.31 -4.74 -4.29
CA PHE A 562 -1.31 -6.08 -3.71
C PHE A 562 -0.12 -6.26 -2.78
N GLY A 563 -0.33 -7.01 -1.69
CA GLY A 563 0.76 -7.55 -0.87
C GLY A 563 0.97 -9.02 -1.19
N TYR A 564 2.12 -9.37 -1.75
CA TYR A 564 2.50 -10.75 -2.00
C TYR A 564 3.33 -11.29 -0.84
N ASP A 565 3.08 -12.55 -0.49
CA ASP A 565 3.74 -13.25 0.60
C ASP A 565 4.52 -14.45 0.02
N PHE A 566 5.83 -14.46 0.26
CA PHE A 566 6.73 -15.53 -0.17
C PHE A 566 7.43 -16.17 1.04
N MET A 567 7.85 -17.43 0.91
CA MET A 567 8.83 -18.03 1.81
C MET A 567 10.02 -18.56 1.01
N ILE A 568 11.14 -18.71 1.70
CA ILE A 568 12.36 -19.34 1.17
C ILE A 568 12.62 -20.59 2.01
N ASP A 569 13.01 -21.70 1.36
CA ASP A 569 13.49 -22.89 2.07
C ASP A 569 15.01 -22.88 2.27
N GLU A 570 15.54 -23.86 3.01
CA GLU A 570 16.98 -23.95 3.27
C GLU A 570 17.84 -24.11 2.01
N ASP A 571 17.24 -24.61 0.93
CA ASP A 571 17.86 -24.77 -0.40
C ASP A 571 17.72 -23.49 -1.25
N PHE A 572 17.22 -22.40 -0.67
CA PHE A 572 17.01 -21.11 -1.31
C PHE A 572 16.01 -21.13 -2.50
N ASN A 573 15.08 -22.08 -2.50
CA ASN A 573 13.93 -22.06 -3.40
C ASN A 573 12.90 -21.04 -2.90
N VAL A 574 12.23 -20.38 -3.84
CA VAL A 574 11.28 -19.31 -3.56
C VAL A 574 9.86 -19.83 -3.78
N TRP A 575 9.04 -19.72 -2.74
CA TRP A 575 7.69 -20.26 -2.70
C TRP A 575 6.65 -19.15 -2.56
N LEU A 576 5.76 -19.01 -3.53
CA LEU A 576 4.59 -18.14 -3.41
C LEU A 576 3.58 -18.75 -2.44
N ILE A 577 3.21 -18.00 -1.41
CA ILE A 577 2.28 -18.46 -0.37
C ILE A 577 0.89 -17.91 -0.59
N GLU A 578 0.77 -16.60 -0.79
CA GLU A 578 -0.48 -15.91 -1.06
C GLU A 578 -0.26 -14.51 -1.64
N ALA A 579 -1.33 -13.94 -2.20
CA ALA A 579 -1.40 -12.54 -2.57
C ALA A 579 -2.64 -11.94 -1.90
N ASN A 580 -2.51 -10.73 -1.37
CA ASN A 580 -3.53 -10.09 -0.55
C ASN A 580 -3.99 -8.79 -1.19
N THR A 581 -5.31 -8.60 -1.31
CA THR A 581 -5.88 -7.26 -1.48
C THR A 581 -5.79 -6.50 -0.16
N ASN A 582 -5.67 -5.17 -0.21
CA ASN A 582 -5.60 -4.34 0.98
C ASN A 582 -4.49 -4.81 1.94
N PRO A 583 -3.22 -4.82 1.49
CA PRO A 583 -2.12 -5.25 2.33
C PRO A 583 -2.05 -4.44 3.63
N CYS A 584 -1.42 -5.00 4.67
CA CYS A 584 -1.19 -4.26 5.89
C CYS A 584 -0.23 -3.09 5.60
N LEU A 585 -0.72 -1.87 5.76
CA LEU A 585 0.01 -0.62 5.52
C LEU A 585 0.17 0.18 6.83
N LYS A 586 0.35 -0.53 7.94
CA LYS A 586 0.59 0.09 9.25
C LYS A 586 2.08 0.42 9.40
N THR A 587 2.36 1.55 10.05
CA THR A 587 3.70 2.09 10.29
C THR A 587 4.17 1.77 11.71
N GLU A 588 4.31 0.49 12.02
CA GLU A 588 4.40 0.01 13.41
C GLU A 588 5.80 0.09 14.01
N CYS A 589 6.81 0.26 13.18
CA CYS A 589 8.19 0.51 13.58
C CYS A 589 8.81 1.59 12.68
N ALA A 590 9.97 2.11 13.07
CA ALA A 590 10.67 3.15 12.31
C ALA A 590 10.92 2.76 10.85
N PHE A 591 11.28 1.50 10.61
CA PHE A 591 11.48 0.98 9.25
C PHE A 591 10.18 1.03 8.41
N LEU A 592 9.07 0.50 8.93
CA LEU A 592 7.78 0.55 8.23
C LEU A 592 7.25 1.98 8.05
N SER A 593 7.54 2.87 9.00
CA SER A 593 7.19 4.29 8.92
C SER A 593 7.88 5.03 7.78
N ARG A 594 8.98 4.49 7.24
CA ARG A 594 9.65 4.99 6.04
C ARG A 594 9.08 4.37 4.77
N ILE A 595 9.06 3.04 4.67
CA ILE A 595 8.80 2.37 3.39
C ILE A 595 7.32 2.41 2.99
N ILE A 596 6.39 2.40 3.97
CA ILE A 596 4.95 2.32 3.67
C ILE A 596 4.42 3.65 3.11
N PRO A 597 4.68 4.83 3.74
CA PRO A 597 4.31 6.11 3.13
C PRO A 597 4.97 6.32 1.78
N ALA A 598 6.27 6.04 1.65
CA ALA A 598 7.00 6.18 0.37
C ALA A 598 6.41 5.30 -0.74
N GLY A 599 6.07 4.05 -0.44
CA GLY A 599 5.44 3.14 -1.42
C GLY A 599 4.05 3.59 -1.84
N LEU A 600 3.27 4.18 -0.93
CA LEU A 600 1.97 4.77 -1.25
C LEU A 600 2.11 6.06 -2.06
N GLU A 601 3.06 6.93 -1.72
CA GLU A 601 3.38 8.13 -2.51
C GLU A 601 3.78 7.75 -3.92
N ASN A 602 4.71 6.80 -4.10
CA ASN A 602 5.08 6.27 -5.41
C ASN A 602 3.87 5.68 -6.15
N THR A 603 2.96 5.00 -5.46
CA THR A 603 1.73 4.43 -6.06
C THR A 603 0.83 5.55 -6.60
N LEU A 604 0.65 6.62 -5.82
CA LEU A 604 -0.13 7.79 -6.23
C LEU A 604 0.58 8.55 -7.36
N CYS A 605 1.89 8.76 -7.30
CA CYS A 605 2.65 9.37 -8.39
C CYS A 605 2.50 8.60 -9.69
N LEU A 606 2.65 7.28 -9.63
CA LEU A 606 2.61 6.41 -10.80
C LEU A 606 1.21 6.37 -11.42
N PHE A 607 0.15 6.32 -10.62
CA PHE A 607 -1.21 6.14 -11.11
C PHE A 607 -2.08 7.40 -11.11
N LEU A 608 -2.12 8.12 -9.99
CA LEU A 608 -2.99 9.27 -9.78
C LEU A 608 -2.48 10.49 -10.55
N ASP A 609 -1.22 10.87 -10.33
CA ASP A 609 -0.71 12.16 -10.79
C ASP A 609 -0.56 12.22 -12.32
N GLN A 610 -0.43 11.06 -12.99
CA GLN A 610 -0.49 10.99 -14.46
C GLN A 610 -1.87 11.35 -15.03
N LEU A 611 -2.95 11.26 -14.24
CA LEU A 611 -4.31 11.63 -14.66
C LEU A 611 -4.73 12.98 -14.09
N PHE A 612 -4.11 13.40 -12.99
CA PHE A 612 -4.44 14.63 -12.23
C PHE A 612 -3.16 15.36 -11.80
N PRO A 613 -2.39 15.96 -12.72
CA PRO A 613 -1.11 16.55 -12.37
C PRO A 613 -1.29 17.81 -11.51
N PRO A 614 -0.38 18.04 -10.54
CA PRO A 614 -0.45 19.19 -9.65
C PRO A 614 -0.32 20.52 -10.41
N PRO A 615 -0.98 21.61 -9.96
CA PRO A 615 -0.85 22.95 -10.54
C PRO A 615 0.61 23.41 -10.60
N GLN A 616 1.18 23.64 -11.78
CA GLN A 616 2.62 23.87 -11.94
C GLN A 616 3.10 25.22 -11.36
N GLU A 617 2.25 26.24 -11.41
CA GLU A 617 2.61 27.62 -11.01
C GLU A 617 2.27 27.94 -9.53
N SER A 618 1.74 26.97 -8.78
CA SER A 618 1.37 27.20 -7.39
C SER A 618 2.56 27.09 -6.46
N LYS A 619 2.74 28.08 -5.56
CA LYS A 619 3.69 27.97 -4.45
C LYS A 619 3.50 26.66 -3.69
N LYS A 620 2.25 26.28 -3.37
CA LYS A 620 1.92 25.04 -2.65
C LYS A 620 2.53 23.82 -3.35
N THR A 621 2.51 23.79 -4.67
CA THR A 621 3.09 22.69 -5.45
C THR A 621 4.60 22.65 -5.33
N MET A 622 5.29 23.78 -5.32
CA MET A 622 6.74 23.83 -5.14
C MET A 622 7.15 23.28 -3.77
N TRP A 623 6.47 23.70 -2.70
CA TRP A 623 6.69 23.17 -1.34
C TRP A 623 6.40 21.67 -1.25
N TRP A 624 5.25 21.23 -1.76
CA TRP A 624 4.91 19.81 -1.80
C TRP A 624 5.94 18.99 -2.57
N LEU A 625 6.46 19.54 -3.67
CA LEU A 625 7.46 18.86 -4.48
C LEU A 625 8.80 18.74 -3.74
N GLU A 626 9.16 19.66 -2.86
CA GLU A 626 10.35 19.53 -2.01
C GLU A 626 10.25 18.32 -1.08
N ASP A 627 9.09 18.15 -0.44
CA ASP A 627 8.85 17.12 0.56
C ASP A 627 8.57 15.73 -0.01
N ILE A 628 7.89 15.64 -1.17
CA ILE A 628 7.48 14.35 -1.72
C ILE A 628 8.67 13.52 -2.21
N ASN A 629 8.58 12.21 -1.95
CA ASN A 629 9.49 11.25 -2.52
C ASN A 629 9.12 10.91 -3.97
N ILE A 630 9.72 11.64 -4.91
CA ILE A 630 9.56 11.36 -6.36
C ILE A 630 10.45 10.22 -6.85
N GLU A 631 11.33 9.65 -6.01
CA GLU A 631 12.13 8.48 -6.38
C GLU A 631 11.20 7.30 -6.64
N ASN A 632 11.12 6.86 -7.88
CA ASN A 632 10.33 5.72 -8.28
C ASN A 632 11.04 4.42 -7.92
N LYS A 633 10.37 3.62 -7.10
CA LYS A 633 10.78 2.26 -6.77
C LYS A 633 9.90 1.17 -7.40
N PHE A 634 9.06 1.53 -8.37
CA PHE A 634 8.33 0.54 -9.17
C PHE A 634 9.08 0.17 -10.44
N GLU A 635 9.24 -1.12 -10.66
CA GLU A 635 9.67 -1.69 -11.94
C GLU A 635 8.47 -2.17 -12.74
N LEU A 636 8.37 -1.84 -14.02
CA LEU A 636 7.36 -2.39 -14.92
C LEU A 636 7.71 -3.85 -15.24
N VAL A 637 6.91 -4.80 -14.76
CA VAL A 637 7.16 -6.24 -14.94
C VAL A 637 6.17 -6.91 -15.90
N PHE A 638 5.07 -6.24 -16.24
CA PHE A 638 4.03 -6.76 -17.12
C PHE A 638 3.32 -5.64 -17.87
N ASN A 639 3.00 -5.88 -19.14
CA ASN A 639 2.15 -5.03 -19.95
C ASN A 639 1.27 -5.94 -20.84
N ALA A 640 -0.04 -5.74 -20.82
CA ALA A 640 -0.97 -6.57 -21.58
C ALA A 640 -0.73 -6.44 -23.10
N ILE A 641 -0.26 -5.28 -23.58
CA ILE A 641 0.02 -5.02 -24.99
C ILE A 641 1.12 -5.93 -25.54
N ASP A 642 2.14 -6.24 -24.74
CA ASP A 642 3.17 -7.23 -25.09
C ASP A 642 2.57 -8.64 -25.28
N SER A 643 1.51 -8.96 -24.54
CA SER A 643 0.86 -10.27 -24.62
C SER A 643 -0.02 -10.41 -25.86
N TYR A 644 -0.55 -9.31 -26.40
CA TYR A 644 -1.29 -9.30 -27.68
C TYR A 644 -0.37 -9.47 -28.90
N LYS A 645 0.84 -8.90 -28.87
CA LYS A 645 1.81 -9.01 -29.98
C LYS A 645 2.25 -10.46 -30.26
N ASN A 646 2.27 -11.31 -29.23
CA ASN A 646 2.63 -12.73 -29.36
C ASN A 646 1.45 -13.62 -29.84
N PHE A 647 0.28 -13.04 -30.11
CA PHE A 647 -0.92 -13.77 -30.56
C PHE A 647 -1.25 -13.55 -32.05
N ILE A 648 -0.64 -12.53 -32.67
CA ILE A 648 -0.85 -12.14 -34.08
C ILE A 648 0.43 -12.42 -34.91
N GLY A 649 1.50 -12.90 -34.27
CA GLY A 649 2.79 -13.22 -34.89
C GLY A 649 2.96 -14.70 -35.16
#